data_AF-A0A1V2IGM1-F1
#
_entry.id   AF-A0A1V2IGM1-F1
#
_cell.length_a   1.000
_cell.length_b   1.000
_cell.length_c   1.000
_cell.angle_alpha   90.00
_cell.angle_beta   90.00
_cell.angle_gamma   90.00
#
_symmetry.space_group_name_H-M   'P 1'
#
loop_
_entity.id
_entity.type
_entity.pdbx_description
1 polymer ?
#
loop_
_entity_poly.entity_id
_entity_poly.type
_entity_poly.pdbx_seq_one_letter_code
_entity_poly.pdbx_strand_id
1 'polypeptide(L)'
;MLCLLGTGPDDVAAHMRFPTGEPGPTLARVVAFFREATADHGPPAAVGVASFGPLELRRSHPRYGFVTNTPKPGWSNVDVQGRLARELGVPVTIDTDVNGAALGEGRWGAARGLETFVYITVGTGVGGAAVVGGRPVRGLVHTEIGHVAVARQPGDGFAGNCPFHGDCLEGMASGRAAAARWGRPAEELAGQELRRAVELEAAYLAEGLRNVVYCTAPERIVIGGGMSVLPGLFPLVRAELAKRLAGYPGLPEQEADDFVVPAALGSMAGPAGGLVLAARAATIARQDGASPDDTSPDAAAADAAQNRANVAQNRVYADRPRHEENRTHGRRTGETAISDSVRLETDVRAWLLHDALPGDSVRHARPLPGGYTNESIMLTTRRNERYVLRRYGSGGGGTAVRRNPCEVEAALLTRLRGRVPVPELVAADPDGRATGRPALVYRFVQGVMLSGPLADASPEGADSLGREVGAALARIGMFALPGPGYFEEASLVPRPARRDVTSDLPEFVERRLSAARHPDGRPGGTGRAAQRLSSSDVATLRWLAERSARPCAAVCGQRSLVHNDFNPKNVLVERRGDDRWQVAAVLDWELAFSGSPLVDVGNMLRFADDYPTAFSRGLTDAFQAGGGLLPPDWPRISRALDLFALTDILTRPPDDDLFARARVVMLRHAAHERGLRRSPSNQISPFI
;
A
#
# COMPACT_ATOMS: atom_id res chain seq x y z
N MET A 1 8.87 -28.51 -14.08
CA MET A 1 9.50 -27.55 -13.14
C MET A 1 10.58 -26.74 -13.85
N LEU A 2 10.70 -25.45 -13.56
CA LEU A 2 11.78 -24.58 -14.01
C LEU A 2 12.31 -23.82 -12.78
N CYS A 3 13.62 -23.88 -12.55
CA CYS A 3 14.31 -23.15 -11.49
C CYS A 3 15.24 -22.13 -12.12
N LEU A 4 15.28 -20.92 -11.55
CA LEU A 4 16.16 -19.83 -11.97
C LEU A 4 16.90 -19.29 -10.74
N LEU A 5 18.17 -18.96 -10.91
CA LEU A 5 18.96 -18.15 -9.99
C LEU A 5 19.40 -16.90 -10.74
N GLY A 6 19.03 -15.72 -10.23
CA GLY A 6 19.30 -14.45 -10.90
C GLY A 6 18.61 -13.27 -10.23
N THR A 7 18.86 -12.06 -10.73
CA THR A 7 18.21 -10.83 -10.23
C THR A 7 17.09 -10.32 -11.13
N GLY A 8 17.01 -10.82 -12.36
CA GLY A 8 15.97 -10.46 -13.34
C GLY A 8 15.96 -11.39 -14.55
N PRO A 9 15.00 -11.22 -15.47
CA PRO A 9 14.89 -12.05 -16.67
C PRO A 9 16.11 -11.91 -17.61
N ASP A 10 16.80 -10.77 -17.58
CA ASP A 10 18.02 -10.50 -18.35
C ASP A 10 19.32 -10.81 -17.59
N ASP A 11 19.21 -11.26 -16.33
CA ASP A 11 20.35 -11.56 -15.44
C ASP A 11 20.11 -12.90 -14.71
N VAL A 12 20.19 -13.98 -15.48
CA VAL A 12 20.04 -15.36 -14.98
C VAL A 12 21.41 -16.02 -14.93
N ALA A 13 21.92 -16.26 -13.73
CA ALA A 13 23.21 -16.89 -13.47
C ALA A 13 23.16 -18.41 -13.67
N ALA A 14 22.06 -19.05 -13.23
CA ALA A 14 21.86 -20.48 -13.41
C ALA A 14 20.38 -20.79 -13.64
N HIS A 15 20.10 -21.83 -14.41
CA HIS A 15 18.75 -22.33 -14.61
C HIS A 15 18.73 -23.85 -14.77
N MET A 16 17.60 -24.46 -14.42
CA MET A 16 17.36 -25.88 -14.67
C MET A 16 15.89 -26.13 -14.98
N ARG A 17 15.65 -26.90 -16.04
CA ARG A 17 14.31 -27.37 -16.41
C ARG A 17 14.25 -28.89 -16.31
N PHE A 18 13.19 -29.41 -15.71
CA PHE A 18 12.96 -30.85 -15.61
C PHE A 18 11.46 -31.19 -15.48
N PRO A 19 11.03 -32.41 -15.85
CA PRO A 19 9.63 -32.82 -15.70
C PRO A 19 9.17 -32.76 -14.24
N THR A 20 7.92 -32.34 -14.02
CA THR A 20 7.30 -32.42 -12.69
C THR A 20 6.80 -33.84 -12.47
N GLY A 21 7.34 -34.54 -11.45
CA GLY A 21 6.89 -35.88 -11.05
C GLY A 21 6.23 -35.84 -9.67
N GLU A 22 6.45 -36.89 -8.87
CA GLU A 22 6.00 -36.93 -7.48
C GLU A 22 6.60 -35.77 -6.65
N PRO A 23 5.86 -35.20 -5.68
CA PRO A 23 6.30 -34.01 -4.96
C PRO A 23 7.59 -34.22 -4.16
N GLY A 24 7.76 -35.40 -3.56
CA GLY A 24 8.95 -35.81 -2.82
C GLY A 24 10.25 -35.58 -3.61
N PRO A 25 10.47 -36.36 -4.69
CA PRO A 25 11.63 -36.23 -5.57
C PRO A 25 11.70 -34.89 -6.30
N THR A 26 10.56 -34.33 -6.71
CA THR A 26 10.55 -33.06 -7.45
C THR A 26 11.10 -31.91 -6.60
N LEU A 27 10.63 -31.77 -5.36
CA LEU A 27 11.11 -30.72 -4.46
C LEU A 27 12.55 -30.97 -3.99
N ALA A 28 12.95 -32.24 -3.79
CA ALA A 28 14.34 -32.57 -3.49
C ALA A 28 15.30 -32.12 -4.61
N ARG A 29 14.87 -32.26 -5.88
CA ARG A 29 15.64 -31.79 -7.03
C ARG A 29 15.70 -30.26 -7.15
N VAL A 30 14.63 -29.56 -6.75
CA VAL A 30 14.67 -28.09 -6.61
C VAL A 30 15.70 -27.66 -5.56
N VAL A 31 15.70 -28.34 -4.41
CA VAL A 31 16.66 -28.08 -3.32
C VAL A 31 18.10 -28.36 -3.76
N ALA A 32 18.33 -29.49 -4.43
CA ALA A 32 19.64 -29.84 -4.97
C ALA A 32 20.19 -28.74 -5.89
N PHE A 33 19.37 -28.23 -6.82
CA PHE A 33 19.78 -27.15 -7.72
C PHE A 33 20.25 -25.89 -7.01
N PHE A 34 19.49 -25.40 -6.02
CA PHE A 34 19.90 -24.19 -5.29
C PHE A 34 21.13 -24.44 -4.41
N ARG A 35 21.30 -25.65 -3.86
CA ARG A 35 22.51 -26.02 -3.11
C ARG A 35 23.75 -26.15 -3.99
N GLU A 36 23.61 -26.75 -5.17
CA GLU A 36 24.69 -26.84 -6.15
C GLU A 36 25.10 -25.45 -6.64
N ALA A 37 24.12 -24.62 -7.01
CA ALA A 37 24.38 -23.24 -7.45
C ALA A 37 25.00 -22.35 -6.36
N THR A 38 24.84 -22.71 -5.07
CA THR A 38 25.47 -22.00 -3.95
C THR A 38 27.00 -22.09 -3.98
N ALA A 39 27.56 -23.18 -4.53
CA ALA A 39 29.02 -23.34 -4.64
C ALA A 39 29.65 -22.29 -5.58
N ASP A 40 28.96 -21.98 -6.68
CA ASP A 40 29.48 -21.08 -7.72
C ASP A 40 29.04 -19.62 -7.53
N HIS A 41 27.88 -19.39 -6.90
CA HIS A 41 27.24 -18.06 -6.83
C HIS A 41 26.92 -17.57 -5.41
N GLY A 42 27.18 -18.39 -4.38
CA GLY A 42 26.72 -18.12 -3.02
C GLY A 42 25.22 -18.43 -2.82
N PRO A 43 24.73 -18.44 -1.56
CA PRO A 43 23.35 -18.81 -1.28
C PRO A 43 22.38 -17.73 -1.79
N PRO A 44 21.22 -18.11 -2.35
CA PRO A 44 20.22 -17.13 -2.78
C PRO A 44 19.70 -16.33 -1.58
N ALA A 45 19.53 -15.02 -1.74
CA ALA A 45 19.00 -14.16 -0.67
C ALA A 45 17.56 -14.53 -0.27
N ALA A 46 16.79 -15.12 -1.17
CA ALA A 46 15.47 -15.69 -0.96
C ALA A 46 15.05 -16.52 -2.17
N VAL A 47 13.97 -17.29 -2.03
CA VAL A 47 13.33 -18.04 -3.12
C VAL A 47 11.87 -17.61 -3.27
N GLY A 48 11.44 -17.45 -4.52
CA GLY A 48 10.05 -17.18 -4.87
C GLY A 48 9.49 -18.30 -5.71
N VAL A 49 8.31 -18.77 -5.37
CA VAL A 49 7.65 -19.89 -6.06
C VAL A 49 6.39 -19.37 -6.76
N ALA A 50 6.38 -19.42 -8.08
CA ALA A 50 5.18 -19.24 -8.89
C ALA A 50 4.63 -20.63 -9.23
N SER A 51 3.64 -21.10 -8.47
CA SER A 51 3.15 -22.48 -8.51
C SER A 51 1.78 -22.60 -9.18
N PHE A 52 1.51 -23.76 -9.76
CA PHE A 52 0.13 -24.14 -10.07
C PHE A 52 -0.69 -24.24 -8.77
N GLY A 53 -2.00 -24.04 -8.89
CA GLY A 53 -2.95 -24.08 -7.77
C GLY A 53 -3.89 -25.30 -7.75
N PRO A 54 -4.93 -25.25 -6.89
CA PRO A 54 -5.21 -24.16 -5.93
C PRO A 54 -4.23 -24.14 -4.75
N LEU A 55 -3.87 -22.94 -4.28
CA LEU A 55 -2.92 -22.72 -3.18
C LEU A 55 -3.61 -22.11 -1.96
N GLU A 56 -3.17 -22.48 -0.76
CA GLU A 56 -3.51 -21.73 0.46
C GLU A 56 -2.57 -20.52 0.57
N LEU A 57 -3.07 -19.34 0.21
CA LEU A 57 -2.29 -18.11 0.15
C LEU A 57 -2.57 -17.14 1.30
N ARG A 58 -3.47 -17.49 2.24
CA ARG A 58 -3.72 -16.69 3.45
C ARG A 58 -2.55 -16.90 4.41
N ARG A 59 -1.76 -15.86 4.61
CA ARG A 59 -0.56 -15.92 5.46
C ARG A 59 -0.84 -16.35 6.90
N SER A 60 -2.01 -15.98 7.44
CA SER A 60 -2.45 -16.37 8.78
C SER A 60 -2.91 -17.82 8.89
N HIS A 61 -3.08 -18.53 7.76
CA HIS A 61 -3.49 -19.92 7.78
C HIS A 61 -2.29 -20.84 8.06
N PRO A 62 -2.37 -21.83 8.97
CA PRO A 62 -1.26 -22.74 9.29
C PRO A 62 -0.71 -23.54 8.11
N ARG A 63 -1.49 -23.63 7.03
CA ARG A 63 -1.14 -24.29 5.77
C ARG A 63 -0.73 -23.30 4.67
N TYR A 64 -0.30 -22.09 5.01
CA TYR A 64 0.19 -21.12 4.03
C TYR A 64 1.26 -21.77 3.13
N GLY A 65 1.07 -21.61 1.81
CA GLY A 65 1.97 -22.14 0.80
C GLY A 65 1.85 -23.63 0.52
N PHE A 66 0.77 -24.26 0.99
CA PHE A 66 0.41 -25.61 0.59
C PHE A 66 -0.30 -25.59 -0.77
N VAL A 67 -0.01 -26.59 -1.59
CA VAL A 67 -0.90 -26.99 -2.69
C VAL A 67 -2.07 -27.73 -2.05
N THR A 68 -3.30 -27.29 -2.33
CA THR A 68 -4.51 -27.78 -1.64
C THR A 68 -5.18 -28.91 -2.41
N ASN A 69 -6.33 -28.69 -3.03
CA ASN A 69 -7.08 -29.73 -3.75
C ASN A 69 -6.77 -29.67 -5.25
N THR A 70 -5.75 -30.41 -5.70
CA THR A 70 -5.30 -30.41 -7.09
C THR A 70 -5.48 -31.79 -7.74
N PRO A 71 -5.86 -31.86 -9.04
CA PRO A 71 -5.95 -33.14 -9.75
C PRO A 71 -4.58 -33.74 -10.11
N LYS A 72 -3.47 -33.03 -9.86
CA LYS A 72 -2.12 -33.56 -10.10
C LYS A 72 -1.77 -34.65 -9.08
N PRO A 73 -1.48 -35.89 -9.52
CA PRO A 73 -1.21 -37.01 -8.61
C PRO A 73 -0.14 -36.68 -7.58
N GLY A 74 -0.42 -37.00 -6.31
CA GLY A 74 0.51 -36.80 -5.19
C GLY A 74 0.63 -35.36 -4.67
N TRP A 75 0.19 -34.34 -5.40
CA TRP A 75 0.43 -32.92 -5.04
C TRP A 75 -0.60 -32.31 -4.08
N SER A 76 -1.68 -33.03 -3.76
CA SER A 76 -2.70 -32.50 -2.83
C SER A 76 -2.20 -32.47 -1.38
N ASN A 77 -2.46 -31.37 -0.68
CA ASN A 77 -2.00 -31.07 0.69
C ASN A 77 -0.47 -31.10 0.87
N VAL A 78 0.29 -30.77 -0.17
CA VAL A 78 1.77 -30.72 -0.08
C VAL A 78 2.24 -29.34 0.38
N ASP A 79 3.01 -29.32 1.47
CA ASP A 79 3.74 -28.13 1.95
C ASP A 79 4.92 -27.81 1.02
N VAL A 80 4.70 -26.93 0.03
CA VAL A 80 5.75 -26.53 -0.91
C VAL A 80 6.65 -25.46 -0.30
N GLN A 81 6.04 -24.36 0.17
CA GLN A 81 6.78 -23.22 0.70
C GLN A 81 7.56 -23.59 1.96
N GLY A 82 6.92 -24.27 2.93
CA GLY A 82 7.54 -24.59 4.21
C GLY A 82 8.65 -25.63 4.04
N ARG A 83 8.50 -26.60 3.13
CA ARG A 83 9.56 -27.55 2.81
C ARG A 83 10.78 -26.87 2.21
N LEU A 84 10.59 -26.02 1.20
CA LEU A 84 11.69 -25.27 0.59
C LEU A 84 12.37 -24.34 1.60
N ALA A 85 11.60 -23.66 2.46
CA ALA A 85 12.15 -22.81 3.51
C ALA A 85 13.01 -23.60 4.51
N ARG A 86 12.52 -24.75 4.99
CA ARG A 86 13.27 -25.62 5.92
C ARG A 86 14.54 -26.19 5.29
N GLU A 87 14.47 -26.65 4.04
CA GLU A 87 15.60 -27.33 3.39
C GLU A 87 16.66 -26.38 2.83
N LEU A 88 16.29 -25.16 2.45
CA LEU A 88 17.22 -24.16 1.92
C LEU A 88 17.72 -23.17 2.99
N GLY A 89 17.00 -22.99 4.09
CA GLY A 89 17.38 -22.06 5.16
C GLY A 89 17.31 -20.59 4.75
N VAL A 90 16.57 -20.27 3.70
CA VAL A 90 16.40 -18.91 3.17
C VAL A 90 14.91 -18.54 3.16
N PRO A 91 14.57 -17.24 3.13
CA PRO A 91 13.19 -16.79 3.01
C PRO A 91 12.54 -17.35 1.74
N VAL A 92 11.34 -17.93 1.87
CA VAL A 92 10.57 -18.44 0.73
C VAL A 92 9.19 -17.82 0.71
N THR A 93 8.77 -17.29 -0.44
CA THR A 93 7.38 -16.91 -0.67
C THR A 93 6.81 -17.69 -1.84
N ILE A 94 5.47 -17.77 -1.88
CA ILE A 94 4.75 -18.50 -2.92
C ILE A 94 3.51 -17.73 -3.34
N ASP A 95 3.21 -17.84 -4.64
CA ASP A 95 1.99 -17.35 -5.27
C ASP A 95 1.61 -18.28 -6.44
N THR A 96 0.47 -18.04 -7.06
CA THR A 96 0.10 -18.76 -8.27
C THR A 96 1.02 -18.40 -9.44
N ASP A 97 1.13 -19.31 -10.41
CA ASP A 97 1.81 -19.09 -11.67
C ASP A 97 1.28 -17.87 -12.44
N VAL A 98 -0.05 -17.69 -12.48
CA VAL A 98 -0.68 -16.53 -13.12
C VAL A 98 -0.42 -15.22 -12.39
N ASN A 99 -0.42 -15.22 -11.04
CA ASN A 99 -0.02 -14.03 -10.28
C ASN A 99 1.46 -13.73 -10.46
N GLY A 100 2.31 -14.77 -10.46
CA GLY A 100 3.72 -14.64 -10.78
C GLY A 100 3.93 -13.99 -12.15
N ALA A 101 3.25 -14.49 -13.17
CA ALA A 101 3.33 -13.92 -14.52
C ALA A 101 2.86 -12.46 -14.58
N ALA A 102 1.76 -12.11 -13.91
CA ALA A 102 1.31 -10.73 -13.79
C ALA A 102 2.36 -9.84 -13.13
N LEU A 103 2.99 -10.31 -12.04
CA LEU A 103 4.05 -9.58 -11.35
C LEU A 103 5.30 -9.39 -12.21
N GLY A 104 5.69 -10.41 -12.99
CA GLY A 104 6.77 -10.32 -13.96
C GLY A 104 6.48 -9.25 -15.02
N GLU A 105 5.30 -9.31 -15.64
CA GLU A 105 4.87 -8.33 -16.65
C GLU A 105 4.73 -6.91 -16.08
N GLY A 106 4.31 -6.76 -14.83
CA GLY A 106 4.27 -5.47 -14.14
C GLY A 106 5.67 -4.92 -13.78
N ARG A 107 6.66 -5.79 -13.58
CA ARG A 107 8.03 -5.37 -13.24
C ARG A 107 8.88 -5.06 -14.47
N TRP A 108 8.85 -5.95 -15.47
CA TRP A 108 9.76 -5.89 -16.62
C TRP A 108 9.04 -5.91 -17.97
N GLY A 109 7.77 -6.30 -18.00
CA GLY A 109 7.06 -6.55 -19.26
C GLY A 109 6.05 -5.47 -19.65
N ALA A 110 4.96 -5.93 -20.27
CA ALA A 110 3.97 -5.13 -20.97
C ALA A 110 3.12 -4.25 -20.03
N ALA A 111 3.14 -4.51 -18.73
CA ALA A 111 2.41 -3.74 -17.71
C ALA A 111 3.33 -2.84 -16.86
N ARG A 112 4.60 -2.65 -17.27
CA ARG A 112 5.55 -1.81 -16.55
C ARG A 112 5.05 -0.38 -16.39
N GLY A 113 5.01 0.10 -15.14
CA GLY A 113 4.58 1.45 -14.79
C GLY A 113 3.08 1.60 -14.55
N LEU A 114 2.31 0.52 -14.67
CA LEU A 114 0.87 0.49 -14.38
C LEU A 114 0.62 -0.05 -12.97
N GLU A 115 -0.44 0.43 -12.33
CA GLU A 115 -0.84 -0.03 -10.99
C GLU A 115 -2.04 -0.98 -11.06
N THR A 116 -2.89 -0.85 -12.08
CA THR A 116 -4.07 -1.68 -12.27
C THR A 116 -4.07 -2.32 -13.65
N PHE A 117 -3.84 -3.62 -13.73
CA PHE A 117 -3.79 -4.36 -14.99
C PHE A 117 -4.19 -5.82 -14.81
N VAL A 118 -4.50 -6.52 -15.89
CA VAL A 118 -4.80 -7.95 -15.86
C VAL A 118 -3.81 -8.71 -16.72
N TYR A 119 -3.34 -9.84 -16.22
CA TYR A 119 -2.65 -10.86 -17.00
C TYR A 119 -3.56 -12.07 -17.21
N ILE A 120 -3.65 -12.56 -18.43
CA ILE A 120 -4.33 -13.82 -18.77
C ILE A 120 -3.35 -14.71 -19.53
N THR A 121 -3.32 -16.00 -19.22
CA THR A 121 -2.63 -17.00 -20.02
C THR A 121 -3.64 -17.90 -20.72
N VAL A 122 -3.44 -18.12 -22.01
CA VAL A 122 -4.26 -18.99 -22.85
C VAL A 122 -3.36 -20.06 -23.44
N GLY A 123 -3.42 -21.27 -22.88
CA GLY A 123 -2.58 -22.41 -23.25
C GLY A 123 -3.37 -23.70 -23.11
N THR A 124 -2.83 -24.71 -22.43
CA THR A 124 -3.59 -25.95 -22.14
C THR A 124 -4.93 -25.66 -21.43
N GLY A 125 -4.96 -24.63 -20.57
CA GLY A 125 -6.16 -24.07 -19.96
C GLY A 125 -6.18 -22.55 -20.11
N VAL A 126 -7.09 -21.89 -19.40
CA VAL A 126 -7.13 -20.42 -19.29
C VAL A 126 -7.02 -20.06 -17.82
N GLY A 127 -6.04 -19.23 -17.49
CA GLY A 127 -5.84 -18.72 -16.14
C GLY A 127 -5.58 -17.22 -16.18
N GLY A 128 -5.83 -16.51 -15.07
CA GLY A 128 -5.58 -15.09 -15.05
C GLY A 128 -5.48 -14.49 -13.66
N ALA A 129 -4.84 -13.34 -13.60
CA ALA A 129 -4.55 -12.57 -12.42
C ALA A 129 -4.88 -11.10 -12.66
N ALA A 130 -5.69 -10.51 -11.79
CA ALA A 130 -5.86 -9.07 -11.73
C ALA A 130 -4.86 -8.48 -10.74
N VAL A 131 -4.23 -7.37 -11.10
CA VAL A 131 -3.40 -6.54 -10.22
C VAL A 131 -4.13 -5.21 -10.06
N VAL A 132 -4.34 -4.78 -8.81
CA VAL A 132 -5.03 -3.53 -8.45
C VAL A 132 -4.19 -2.83 -7.40
N GLY A 133 -3.85 -1.56 -7.62
CA GLY A 133 -2.96 -0.81 -6.72
C GLY A 133 -1.58 -1.45 -6.56
N GLY A 134 -1.04 -2.03 -7.63
CA GLY A 134 0.28 -2.69 -7.66
C GLY A 134 0.33 -4.07 -6.96
N ARG A 135 -0.82 -4.61 -6.53
CA ARG A 135 -0.91 -5.87 -5.79
C ARG A 135 -1.86 -6.85 -6.49
N PRO A 136 -1.49 -8.13 -6.65
CA PRO A 136 -2.42 -9.13 -7.15
C PRO A 136 -3.67 -9.18 -6.27
N VAL A 137 -4.84 -9.22 -6.91
CA VAL A 137 -6.13 -9.35 -6.24
C VAL A 137 -6.17 -10.67 -5.50
N ARG A 138 -6.44 -10.59 -4.20
CA ARG A 138 -6.56 -11.74 -3.31
C ARG A 138 -7.76 -11.52 -2.39
N GLY A 139 -8.59 -12.55 -2.27
CA GLY A 139 -9.73 -12.58 -1.35
C GLY A 139 -9.73 -13.90 -0.58
N LEU A 140 -10.83 -14.65 -0.63
CA LEU A 140 -10.86 -16.02 -0.11
C LEU A 140 -9.86 -16.94 -0.83
N VAL A 141 -9.68 -16.72 -2.13
CA VAL A 141 -8.73 -17.41 -3.03
C VAL A 141 -8.13 -16.41 -4.02
N HIS A 142 -7.20 -16.87 -4.85
CA HIS A 142 -6.76 -16.11 -6.03
C HIS A 142 -7.88 -16.06 -7.10
N THR A 143 -7.74 -15.19 -8.09
CA THR A 143 -8.71 -15.10 -9.18
C THR A 143 -8.70 -16.35 -10.07
N GLU A 144 -9.88 -16.73 -10.56
CA GLU A 144 -10.11 -17.84 -11.50
C GLU A 144 -10.80 -17.33 -12.77
N ILE A 145 -10.14 -16.39 -13.46
CA ILE A 145 -10.70 -15.67 -14.63
C ILE A 145 -11.06 -16.64 -15.77
N GLY A 146 -10.38 -17.78 -15.88
CA GLY A 146 -10.70 -18.79 -16.90
C GLY A 146 -12.06 -19.47 -16.73
N HIS A 147 -12.70 -19.37 -15.57
CA HIS A 147 -13.99 -19.99 -15.32
C HIS A 147 -15.18 -19.04 -15.42
N VAL A 148 -14.98 -17.79 -15.89
CA VAL A 148 -16.09 -16.90 -16.18
C VAL A 148 -16.99 -17.49 -17.28
N ALA A 149 -18.30 -17.31 -17.12
CA ALA A 149 -19.26 -17.71 -18.13
C ALA A 149 -19.10 -16.82 -19.39
N VAL A 150 -19.18 -17.45 -20.56
CA VAL A 150 -19.12 -16.77 -21.85
C VAL A 150 -20.32 -17.17 -22.70
N ALA A 151 -20.81 -16.25 -23.53
CA ALA A 151 -21.88 -16.57 -24.46
C ALA A 151 -21.34 -17.44 -25.60
N ARG A 152 -22.09 -18.48 -25.96
CA ARG A 152 -21.79 -19.33 -27.13
C ARG A 152 -21.82 -18.50 -28.41
N GLN A 153 -20.81 -18.68 -29.26
CA GLN A 153 -20.77 -17.99 -30.54
C GLN A 153 -21.74 -18.64 -31.54
N PRO A 154 -22.48 -17.84 -32.34
CA PRO A 154 -23.39 -18.38 -33.34
C PRO A 154 -22.70 -19.35 -34.29
N GLY A 155 -23.29 -20.54 -34.48
CA GLY A 155 -22.75 -21.57 -35.36
C GLY A 155 -21.64 -22.45 -34.74
N ASP A 156 -21.22 -22.19 -33.50
CA ASP A 156 -20.30 -23.10 -32.77
C ASP A 156 -21.09 -24.17 -32.01
N GLY A 157 -21.08 -25.40 -32.54
CA GLY A 157 -21.71 -26.57 -31.92
C GLY A 157 -20.84 -27.26 -30.86
N PHE A 158 -19.63 -26.77 -30.58
CA PHE A 158 -18.74 -27.38 -29.61
C PHE A 158 -19.32 -27.30 -28.19
N ALA A 159 -19.40 -28.43 -27.50
CA ALA A 159 -20.03 -28.50 -26.18
C ALA A 159 -19.24 -27.77 -25.07
N GLY A 160 -17.92 -27.59 -25.26
CA GLY A 160 -16.99 -27.16 -24.22
C GLY A 160 -16.28 -28.35 -23.57
N ASN A 161 -15.07 -28.15 -23.04
CA ASN A 161 -14.25 -29.22 -22.46
C ASN A 161 -13.88 -29.02 -20.99
N CYS A 162 -14.40 -27.97 -20.33
CA CYS A 162 -14.14 -27.77 -18.91
C CYS A 162 -14.88 -28.85 -18.11
N PRO A 163 -14.19 -29.66 -17.28
CA PRO A 163 -14.85 -30.75 -16.55
C PRO A 163 -15.81 -30.27 -15.47
N PHE A 164 -15.75 -29.00 -15.09
CA PHE A 164 -16.61 -28.41 -14.05
C PHE A 164 -17.83 -27.68 -14.62
N HIS A 165 -17.63 -26.94 -15.72
CA HIS A 165 -18.63 -26.00 -16.23
C HIS A 165 -19.06 -26.26 -17.67
N GLY A 166 -18.37 -27.15 -18.41
CA GLY A 166 -18.57 -27.31 -19.84
C GLY A 166 -18.03 -26.12 -20.63
N ASP A 167 -18.81 -25.05 -20.73
CA ASP A 167 -18.65 -23.92 -21.65
C ASP A 167 -18.27 -22.57 -21.01
N CYS A 168 -17.54 -22.60 -19.90
CA CYS A 168 -16.84 -21.40 -19.40
C CYS A 168 -15.72 -20.96 -20.36
N LEU A 169 -15.08 -19.81 -20.11
CA LEU A 169 -14.02 -19.28 -20.97
C LEU A 169 -12.92 -20.32 -21.27
N GLU A 170 -12.38 -21.02 -20.27
CA GLU A 170 -11.41 -22.11 -20.45
C GLU A 170 -11.99 -23.25 -21.31
N GLY A 171 -13.25 -23.59 -21.05
CA GLY A 171 -13.99 -24.64 -21.74
C GLY A 171 -14.14 -24.37 -23.24
N MET A 172 -14.12 -23.11 -23.65
CA MET A 172 -14.36 -22.67 -25.03
C MET A 172 -13.10 -22.16 -25.76
N ALA A 173 -12.13 -21.60 -25.03
CA ALA A 173 -10.97 -20.87 -25.58
C ALA A 173 -9.61 -21.41 -25.12
N SER A 174 -9.53 -22.54 -24.41
CA SER A 174 -8.23 -23.16 -24.16
C SER A 174 -7.68 -23.85 -25.42
N GLY A 175 -6.38 -24.09 -25.48
CA GLY A 175 -5.76 -24.95 -26.49
C GLY A 175 -6.32 -26.38 -26.48
N ARG A 176 -6.74 -26.90 -25.31
CA ARG A 176 -7.52 -28.16 -25.26
C ARG A 176 -8.88 -28.02 -25.93
N ALA A 177 -9.53 -26.87 -25.81
CA ALA A 177 -10.83 -26.61 -26.44
C ALA A 177 -10.66 -26.48 -27.95
N ALA A 178 -9.62 -25.79 -28.41
CA ALA A 178 -9.25 -25.74 -29.82
C ALA A 178 -8.95 -27.14 -30.37
N ALA A 179 -8.12 -27.93 -29.70
CA ALA A 179 -7.79 -29.28 -30.15
C ALA A 179 -9.01 -30.20 -30.22
N ALA A 180 -9.90 -30.14 -29.23
CA ALA A 180 -11.13 -30.93 -29.23
C ALA A 180 -12.14 -30.47 -30.30
N ARG A 181 -12.20 -29.16 -30.57
CA ARG A 181 -13.09 -28.57 -31.57
C ARG A 181 -12.64 -28.85 -33.00
N TRP A 182 -11.34 -28.75 -33.28
CA TRP A 182 -10.76 -28.86 -34.62
C TRP A 182 -10.11 -30.23 -34.90
N GLY A 183 -10.06 -31.11 -33.90
CA GLY A 183 -9.47 -32.45 -33.99
C GLY A 183 -7.93 -32.47 -33.99
N ARG A 184 -7.26 -31.32 -33.96
CA ARG A 184 -5.81 -31.17 -33.86
C ARG A 184 -5.42 -29.84 -33.18
N PRO A 185 -4.19 -29.70 -32.65
CA PRO A 185 -3.72 -28.46 -32.03
C PRO A 185 -3.90 -27.23 -32.95
N ALA A 186 -4.18 -26.07 -32.35
CA ALA A 186 -4.44 -24.84 -33.09
C ALA A 186 -3.25 -24.41 -33.97
N GLU A 187 -2.04 -24.75 -33.54
CA GLU A 187 -0.77 -24.47 -34.20
C GLU A 187 -0.60 -25.26 -35.51
N GLU A 188 -1.33 -26.37 -35.68
CA GLU A 188 -1.29 -27.21 -36.89
C GLU A 188 -2.36 -26.80 -37.91
N LEU A 189 -3.23 -25.85 -37.58
CA LEU A 189 -4.26 -25.36 -38.48
C LEU A 189 -3.65 -24.46 -39.55
N ALA A 190 -4.20 -24.52 -40.77
CA ALA A 190 -3.74 -23.70 -41.88
C ALA A 190 -4.91 -23.17 -42.73
N GLY A 191 -4.62 -22.16 -43.56
CA GLY A 191 -5.57 -21.64 -44.53
C GLY A 191 -6.88 -21.12 -43.90
N GLN A 192 -8.01 -21.55 -44.45
CA GLN A 192 -9.33 -21.11 -44.00
C GLN A 192 -9.70 -21.64 -42.61
N GLU A 193 -9.20 -22.81 -42.24
CA GLU A 193 -9.47 -23.41 -40.93
C GLU A 193 -8.81 -22.61 -39.81
N LEU A 194 -7.53 -22.27 -39.97
CA LEU A 194 -6.82 -21.38 -39.04
C LEU A 194 -7.54 -20.05 -38.89
N ARG A 195 -7.97 -19.43 -39.99
CA ARG A 195 -8.71 -18.15 -39.95
C ARG A 195 -9.96 -18.26 -39.08
N ARG A 196 -10.78 -19.29 -39.30
CA ARG A 196 -12.00 -19.54 -38.52
C ARG A 196 -11.68 -19.82 -37.05
N ALA A 197 -10.61 -20.56 -36.77
CA ALA A 197 -10.17 -20.82 -35.41
C ALA A 197 -9.77 -19.53 -34.68
N VAL A 198 -9.00 -18.65 -35.33
CA VAL A 198 -8.59 -17.36 -34.75
C VAL A 198 -9.78 -16.41 -34.55
N GLU A 199 -10.71 -16.35 -35.50
CA GLU A 199 -11.95 -15.55 -35.38
C GLU A 199 -12.78 -16.01 -34.17
N LEU A 200 -12.98 -17.32 -34.02
CA LEU A 200 -13.75 -17.89 -32.92
C LEU A 200 -13.04 -17.72 -31.57
N GLU A 201 -11.74 -17.93 -31.54
CA GLU A 201 -10.88 -17.71 -30.37
C GLU A 201 -10.96 -16.25 -29.90
N ALA A 202 -10.81 -15.30 -30.82
CA ALA A 202 -10.92 -13.87 -30.54
C ALA A 202 -12.29 -13.49 -29.97
N ALA A 203 -13.37 -14.05 -30.52
CA ALA A 203 -14.73 -13.79 -30.06
C ALA A 203 -14.99 -14.30 -28.63
N TYR A 204 -14.50 -15.51 -28.29
CA TYR A 204 -14.63 -16.03 -26.93
C TYR A 204 -13.74 -15.30 -25.92
N LEU A 205 -12.49 -14.98 -26.28
CA LEU A 205 -11.63 -14.15 -25.45
C LEU A 205 -12.28 -12.79 -25.18
N ALA A 206 -12.84 -12.15 -26.20
CA ALA A 206 -13.55 -10.88 -26.03
C ALA A 206 -14.78 -10.97 -25.10
N GLU A 207 -15.57 -12.05 -25.15
CA GLU A 207 -16.64 -12.30 -24.15
C GLU A 207 -16.09 -12.38 -22.73
N GLY A 208 -15.01 -13.13 -22.52
CA GLY A 208 -14.35 -13.26 -21.22
C GLY A 208 -13.80 -11.92 -20.73
N LEU A 209 -13.08 -11.21 -21.61
CA LEU A 209 -12.45 -9.93 -21.31
C LEU A 209 -13.48 -8.84 -20.99
N ARG A 210 -14.67 -8.83 -21.62
CA ARG A 210 -15.75 -7.90 -21.25
C ARG A 210 -16.08 -7.99 -19.76
N ASN A 211 -16.23 -9.22 -19.25
CA ASN A 211 -16.50 -9.43 -17.82
C ASN A 211 -15.36 -8.92 -16.94
N VAL A 212 -14.12 -9.13 -17.38
CA VAL A 212 -12.92 -8.65 -16.66
C VAL A 212 -12.87 -7.12 -16.63
N VAL A 213 -13.06 -6.46 -17.77
CA VAL A 213 -13.05 -4.99 -17.88
C VAL A 213 -14.04 -4.37 -16.91
N TYR A 214 -15.28 -4.88 -16.85
CA TYR A 214 -16.30 -4.35 -15.95
C TYR A 214 -16.08 -4.67 -14.47
N CYS A 215 -15.36 -5.76 -14.16
CA CYS A 215 -15.08 -6.14 -12.77
C CYS A 215 -13.82 -5.49 -12.19
N THR A 216 -12.81 -5.19 -13.03
CA THR A 216 -11.48 -4.77 -12.55
C THR A 216 -11.02 -3.42 -13.08
N ALA A 217 -11.69 -2.84 -14.07
CA ALA A 217 -11.34 -1.56 -14.70
C ALA A 217 -9.82 -1.41 -14.97
N PRO A 218 -9.20 -2.36 -15.71
CA PRO A 218 -7.75 -2.35 -15.89
C PRO A 218 -7.29 -1.22 -16.81
N GLU A 219 -6.07 -0.72 -16.58
CA GLU A 219 -5.36 0.16 -17.50
C GLU A 219 -4.86 -0.63 -18.73
N ARG A 220 -4.59 -1.93 -18.56
CA ARG A 220 -4.11 -2.83 -19.62
C ARG A 220 -4.44 -4.29 -19.34
N ILE A 221 -4.66 -5.05 -20.39
CA ILE A 221 -4.82 -6.50 -20.39
C ILE A 221 -3.65 -7.10 -21.16
N VAL A 222 -2.88 -7.97 -20.50
CA VAL A 222 -1.74 -8.68 -21.06
C VAL A 222 -2.13 -10.14 -21.29
N ILE A 223 -2.00 -10.64 -22.51
CA ILE A 223 -2.31 -12.03 -22.87
C ILE A 223 -1.03 -12.78 -23.22
N GLY A 224 -0.74 -13.84 -22.46
CA GLY A 224 0.32 -14.81 -22.76
C GLY A 224 -0.23 -16.22 -23.04
N GLY A 225 0.67 -17.20 -23.08
CA GLY A 225 0.33 -18.61 -23.31
C GLY A 225 0.46 -19.03 -24.77
N GLY A 226 0.38 -20.34 -25.03
CA GLY A 226 0.61 -20.90 -26.38
C GLY A 226 -0.37 -20.40 -27.44
N MET A 227 -1.61 -20.10 -27.07
CA MET A 227 -2.61 -19.59 -28.02
C MET A 227 -2.36 -18.12 -28.38
N SER A 228 -1.61 -17.35 -27.57
CA SER A 228 -1.37 -15.93 -27.83
C SER A 228 -0.46 -15.69 -29.04
N VAL A 229 0.19 -16.73 -29.58
CA VAL A 229 1.04 -16.60 -30.78
C VAL A 229 0.27 -16.82 -32.09
N LEU A 230 -1.04 -17.09 -32.03
CA LEU A 230 -1.85 -17.30 -33.23
C LEU A 230 -1.84 -16.05 -34.14
N PRO A 231 -1.58 -16.21 -35.45
CA PRO A 231 -1.47 -15.06 -36.35
C PRO A 231 -2.75 -14.22 -36.41
N GLY A 232 -2.63 -12.91 -36.20
CA GLY A 232 -3.76 -11.97 -36.31
C GLY A 232 -4.72 -11.96 -35.12
N LEU A 233 -4.42 -12.67 -34.03
CA LEU A 233 -5.31 -12.77 -32.87
C LEU A 233 -5.60 -11.42 -32.20
N PHE A 234 -4.56 -10.64 -31.87
CA PHE A 234 -4.73 -9.40 -31.09
C PHE A 234 -5.61 -8.33 -31.74
N PRO A 235 -5.44 -7.98 -33.04
CA PRO A 235 -6.35 -7.06 -33.72
C PRO A 235 -7.81 -7.54 -33.66
N LEU A 236 -8.06 -8.84 -33.83
CA LEU A 236 -9.40 -9.41 -33.77
C LEU A 236 -9.97 -9.39 -32.35
N VAL A 237 -9.19 -9.73 -31.33
CA VAL A 237 -9.62 -9.66 -29.92
C VAL A 237 -10.03 -8.24 -29.56
N ARG A 238 -9.26 -7.22 -29.95
CA ARG A 238 -9.59 -5.81 -29.70
C ARG A 238 -10.87 -5.40 -30.41
N ALA A 239 -11.01 -5.74 -31.69
CA ALA A 239 -12.21 -5.43 -32.46
C ALA A 239 -13.45 -6.10 -31.86
N GLU A 240 -13.36 -7.38 -31.48
CA GLU A 240 -14.46 -8.13 -30.86
C GLU A 240 -14.79 -7.64 -29.44
N LEU A 241 -13.78 -7.18 -28.68
CA LEU A 241 -13.98 -6.59 -27.35
C LEU A 241 -14.67 -5.24 -27.45
N ALA A 242 -14.21 -4.34 -28.35
CA ALA A 242 -14.83 -3.04 -28.56
C ALA A 242 -16.32 -3.17 -28.95
N LYS A 243 -16.65 -4.10 -29.87
CA LYS A 243 -18.04 -4.42 -30.23
C LYS A 243 -18.88 -4.82 -29.01
N ARG A 244 -18.31 -5.62 -28.11
CA ARG A 244 -18.98 -6.15 -26.91
C ARG A 244 -19.10 -5.15 -25.76
N LEU A 245 -18.17 -4.21 -25.66
CA LEU A 245 -18.26 -3.09 -24.73
C LEU A 245 -19.33 -2.08 -25.19
N ALA A 246 -19.65 -2.05 -26.50
CA ALA A 246 -20.75 -1.28 -27.07
C ALA A 246 -20.73 0.21 -26.67
N GLY A 247 -19.53 0.78 -26.55
CA GLY A 247 -19.33 2.18 -26.14
C GLY A 247 -19.59 2.47 -24.65
N TYR A 248 -19.74 1.46 -23.79
CA TYR A 248 -19.89 1.64 -22.34
C TYR A 248 -18.67 1.12 -21.56
N PRO A 249 -18.05 1.91 -20.67
CA PRO A 249 -18.43 3.27 -20.25
C PRO A 249 -17.99 4.39 -21.21
N GLY A 250 -17.38 4.07 -22.36
CA GLY A 250 -17.06 5.04 -23.41
C GLY A 250 -15.67 5.67 -23.26
N LEU A 251 -14.68 4.88 -22.83
CA LEU A 251 -13.29 5.32 -22.69
C LEU A 251 -12.49 5.04 -23.97
N PRO A 252 -11.93 6.06 -24.64
CA PRO A 252 -11.11 5.88 -25.84
C PRO A 252 -9.92 4.93 -25.62
N GLU A 253 -9.38 4.90 -24.40
CA GLU A 253 -8.27 4.02 -24.01
C GLU A 253 -8.61 2.53 -24.15
N GLN A 254 -9.89 2.15 -24.07
CA GLN A 254 -10.31 0.75 -24.24
C GLN A 254 -10.29 0.28 -25.70
N GLU A 255 -10.24 1.22 -26.63
CA GLU A 255 -10.13 0.96 -28.08
C GLU A 255 -8.69 1.10 -28.58
N ALA A 256 -7.77 1.52 -27.71
CA ALA A 256 -6.38 1.76 -28.07
C ALA A 256 -5.61 0.46 -28.35
N ASP A 257 -4.61 0.57 -29.21
CA ASP A 257 -3.75 -0.54 -29.61
C ASP A 257 -2.81 -1.06 -28.51
N ASP A 258 -2.80 -0.42 -27.35
CA ASP A 258 -2.03 -0.84 -26.20
C ASP A 258 -2.93 -1.31 -25.03
N PHE A 259 -4.25 -1.41 -25.24
CA PHE A 259 -5.18 -1.87 -24.21
C PHE A 259 -5.12 -3.38 -23.99
N VAL A 260 -5.14 -4.17 -25.08
CA VAL A 260 -5.00 -5.64 -25.03
C VAL A 260 -3.74 -6.04 -25.78
N VAL A 261 -2.69 -6.47 -25.08
CA VAL A 261 -1.34 -6.67 -25.66
C VAL A 261 -0.77 -8.06 -25.37
N PRO A 262 0.17 -8.56 -26.19
CA PRO A 262 0.90 -9.77 -25.86
C PRO A 262 1.78 -9.58 -24.62
N ALA A 263 2.01 -10.66 -23.89
CA ALA A 263 3.02 -10.73 -22.83
C ALA A 263 4.41 -10.41 -23.40
N ALA A 264 5.05 -9.35 -22.89
CA ALA A 264 6.35 -8.91 -23.40
C ALA A 264 7.48 -9.85 -22.97
N LEU A 265 7.34 -10.54 -21.84
CA LEU A 265 8.31 -11.54 -21.38
C LEU A 265 8.09 -12.90 -22.04
N GLY A 266 7.02 -13.09 -22.83
CA GLY A 266 6.71 -14.35 -23.50
C GLY A 266 6.71 -15.53 -22.52
N SER A 267 7.51 -16.56 -22.81
CA SER A 267 7.66 -17.76 -21.96
C SER A 267 8.34 -17.48 -20.62
N MET A 268 8.99 -16.32 -20.45
CA MET A 268 9.62 -15.89 -19.21
C MET A 268 8.68 -15.17 -18.25
N ALA A 269 7.43 -14.87 -18.62
CA ALA A 269 6.49 -14.16 -17.74
C ALA A 269 6.33 -14.87 -16.38
N GLY A 270 5.96 -16.15 -16.38
CA GLY A 270 5.83 -16.96 -15.15
C GLY A 270 7.14 -17.10 -14.37
N PRO A 271 8.25 -17.54 -15.01
CA PRO A 271 9.54 -17.67 -14.33
C PRO A 271 10.08 -16.36 -13.74
N ALA A 272 9.95 -15.25 -14.45
CA ALA A 272 10.30 -13.92 -13.95
C ALA A 272 9.45 -13.55 -12.72
N GLY A 273 8.18 -13.98 -12.67
CA GLY A 273 7.36 -13.91 -11.47
C GLY A 273 8.00 -14.52 -10.22
N GLY A 274 8.65 -15.67 -10.37
CA GLY A 274 9.43 -16.30 -9.29
C GLY A 274 10.55 -15.40 -8.77
N LEU A 275 11.24 -14.67 -9.66
CA LEU A 275 12.28 -13.70 -9.28
C LEU A 275 11.68 -12.48 -8.55
N VAL A 276 10.54 -11.95 -9.01
CA VAL A 276 9.84 -10.86 -8.30
C VAL A 276 9.40 -11.30 -6.90
N LEU A 277 8.89 -12.51 -6.78
CA LEU A 277 8.49 -13.11 -5.52
C LEU A 277 9.70 -13.29 -4.59
N ALA A 278 10.83 -13.79 -5.09
CA ALA A 278 12.08 -13.90 -4.34
C ALA A 278 12.55 -12.54 -3.82
N ALA A 279 12.59 -11.52 -4.68
CA ALA A 279 12.99 -10.16 -4.30
C ALA A 279 12.09 -9.58 -3.19
N ARG A 280 10.78 -9.82 -3.26
CA ARG A 280 9.83 -9.45 -2.21
C ARG A 280 10.11 -10.19 -0.90
N ALA A 281 10.37 -11.49 -0.95
CA ALA A 281 10.72 -12.29 0.24
C ALA A 281 12.04 -11.85 0.87
N ALA A 282 13.07 -11.57 0.07
CA ALA A 282 14.35 -11.05 0.55
C ALA A 282 14.21 -9.66 1.17
N THR A 283 13.30 -8.83 0.67
CA THR A 283 13.01 -7.50 1.24
C THR A 283 12.34 -7.64 2.60
N ILE A 284 11.32 -8.49 2.71
CA ILE A 284 10.61 -8.75 3.97
C ILE A 284 11.57 -9.36 5.00
N ALA A 285 12.34 -10.38 4.63
CA ALA A 285 13.26 -11.02 5.56
C ALA A 285 14.45 -10.15 5.97
N ARG A 286 14.91 -9.21 5.13
CA ARG A 286 15.89 -8.19 5.55
C ARG A 286 15.30 -7.20 6.55
N GLN A 287 13.98 -6.99 6.52
CA GLN A 287 13.28 -6.20 7.53
C GLN A 287 13.11 -7.00 8.85
N ASP A 288 12.99 -8.33 8.77
CA ASP A 288 12.76 -9.21 9.93
C ASP A 288 14.05 -9.77 10.59
N GLY A 289 15.14 -9.96 9.81
CA GLY A 289 16.38 -10.63 10.23
C GLY A 289 17.56 -9.72 10.53
N ALA A 290 17.40 -8.40 10.40
CA ALA A 290 18.45 -7.45 10.77
C ALA A 290 18.57 -7.38 12.31
N SER A 291 19.65 -7.94 12.86
CA SER A 291 20.16 -7.49 14.15
C SER A 291 20.55 -6.01 13.98
N PRO A 292 20.22 -5.11 14.93
CA PRO A 292 20.17 -3.66 14.69
C PRO A 292 21.51 -2.99 14.31
N ASP A 293 22.63 -3.70 14.30
CA ASP A 293 23.98 -3.16 14.08
C ASP A 293 24.60 -3.37 12.69
N ASP A 294 24.08 -4.26 11.82
CA ASP A 294 24.85 -4.69 10.61
C ASP A 294 24.19 -4.45 9.24
N THR A 295 23.15 -3.62 9.15
CA THR A 295 22.61 -3.18 7.86
C THR A 295 22.99 -1.72 7.57
N SER A 296 23.99 -1.54 6.70
CA SER A 296 24.32 -0.24 6.10
C SER A 296 23.09 0.36 5.37
N PRO A 297 22.77 1.66 5.53
CA PRO A 297 21.59 2.30 4.95
C PRO A 297 21.56 2.35 3.41
N ASP A 298 22.68 2.09 2.73
CA ASP A 298 22.84 2.36 1.30
C ASP A 298 22.10 1.36 0.40
N ALA A 299 21.88 0.10 0.81
CA ALA A 299 21.29 -0.93 -0.06
C ALA A 299 19.77 -0.79 -0.25
N ALA A 300 19.04 -0.36 0.79
CA ALA A 300 17.58 -0.16 0.73
C ALA A 300 17.19 1.22 0.18
N ALA A 301 18.06 2.23 0.35
CA ALA A 301 17.91 3.54 -0.26
C ALA A 301 18.20 3.49 -1.77
N ALA A 302 19.16 2.67 -2.22
CA ALA A 302 19.49 2.51 -3.64
C ALA A 302 18.32 1.96 -4.48
N ASP A 303 17.57 0.96 -4.00
CA ASP A 303 16.48 0.34 -4.78
C ASP A 303 15.23 1.24 -4.92
N ALA A 304 14.94 2.05 -3.90
CA ALA A 304 13.85 3.02 -3.90
C ALA A 304 14.22 4.34 -4.60
N ALA A 305 15.49 4.73 -4.54
CA ALA A 305 16.02 5.90 -5.25
C ALA A 305 16.25 5.61 -6.74
N GLN A 306 16.72 4.42 -7.13
CA GLN A 306 16.91 4.04 -8.54
C GLN A 306 15.55 3.98 -9.27
N ASN A 307 14.52 3.41 -8.65
CA ASN A 307 13.17 3.37 -9.24
C ASN A 307 12.50 4.75 -9.28
N ARG A 308 12.81 5.68 -8.35
CA ARG A 308 12.26 7.04 -8.36
C ARG A 308 13.06 8.01 -9.25
N ALA A 309 14.37 7.84 -9.37
CA ALA A 309 15.23 8.61 -10.26
C ALA A 309 14.90 8.34 -11.74
N ASN A 310 14.61 7.08 -12.09
CA ASN A 310 14.14 6.70 -13.43
C ASN A 310 12.76 7.32 -13.79
N VAL A 311 11.94 7.66 -12.79
CA VAL A 311 10.63 8.32 -12.95
C VAL A 311 10.76 9.85 -13.05
N ALA A 312 11.71 10.45 -12.33
CA ALA A 312 11.96 11.89 -12.38
C ALA A 312 12.65 12.36 -13.68
N GLN A 313 13.48 11.50 -14.31
CA GLN A 313 14.15 11.83 -15.58
C GLN A 313 13.23 11.82 -16.81
N ASN A 314 12.09 11.11 -16.76
CA ASN A 314 11.23 10.92 -17.93
C ASN A 314 10.03 11.86 -18.02
N ARG A 315 9.94 12.86 -17.13
CA ARG A 315 8.93 13.94 -17.21
C ARG A 315 9.40 15.19 -17.95
N VAL A 316 10.58 15.14 -18.56
CA VAL A 316 11.17 16.24 -19.36
C VAL A 316 11.27 15.89 -20.87
N TYR A 317 10.86 14.69 -21.30
CA TYR A 317 10.99 14.25 -22.71
C TYR A 317 9.67 14.24 -23.50
N ALA A 318 8.81 15.24 -23.29
CA ALA A 318 7.64 15.45 -24.16
C ALA A 318 7.56 16.87 -24.75
N ASP A 319 8.53 17.76 -24.50
CA ASP A 319 8.46 19.10 -25.08
C ASP A 319 9.86 19.75 -25.22
N ARG A 320 10.43 19.71 -26.43
CA ARG A 320 11.03 20.86 -27.16
C ARG A 320 11.95 20.47 -28.35
N PRO A 321 12.08 21.36 -29.36
CA PRO A 321 12.76 21.09 -30.63
C PRO A 321 14.30 21.24 -30.58
N ARG A 322 14.95 20.63 -31.58
CA ARG A 322 16.39 20.59 -31.84
C ARG A 322 17.04 21.98 -31.89
N HIS A 323 18.20 22.16 -31.25
CA HIS A 323 19.32 22.95 -31.76
C HIS A 323 20.64 22.59 -31.03
N GLU A 324 21.73 22.54 -31.79
CA GLU A 324 23.12 22.24 -31.41
C GLU A 324 23.78 23.37 -30.59
N GLU A 325 24.72 23.04 -29.69
CA GLU A 325 26.14 23.48 -29.75
C GLU A 325 26.95 23.27 -28.43
N ASN A 326 28.10 22.60 -28.60
CA ASN A 326 29.44 22.83 -28.03
C ASN A 326 29.78 22.98 -26.50
N ARG A 327 30.58 21.98 -26.05
CA ARG A 327 31.96 22.04 -25.50
C ARG A 327 32.29 22.51 -24.05
N THR A 328 33.13 21.66 -23.44
CA THR A 328 34.36 21.86 -22.61
C THR A 328 34.35 21.88 -21.06
N HIS A 329 34.94 20.80 -20.51
CA HIS A 329 36.06 20.68 -19.54
C HIS A 329 36.10 21.53 -18.24
N GLY A 330 36.32 20.85 -17.10
CA GLY A 330 36.94 21.46 -15.91
C GLY A 330 36.91 20.60 -14.64
N ARG A 331 38.07 20.02 -14.28
CA ARG A 331 38.34 19.17 -13.10
C ARG A 331 38.84 20.05 -11.94
N ARG A 332 38.37 19.87 -10.69
CA ARG A 332 39.14 20.13 -9.44
C ARG A 332 38.47 19.62 -8.14
N THR A 333 39.07 18.56 -7.60
CA THR A 333 39.52 18.31 -6.21
C THR A 333 38.80 18.93 -5.00
N GLY A 334 38.33 18.05 -4.10
CA GLY A 334 38.90 17.97 -2.74
C GLY A 334 38.15 18.64 -1.59
N GLU A 335 37.00 18.10 -1.19
CA GLU A 335 36.46 18.23 0.18
C GLU A 335 35.82 16.90 0.57
N THR A 336 36.11 16.44 1.80
CA THR A 336 35.70 15.17 2.39
C THR A 336 34.17 15.07 2.40
N ALA A 337 33.65 14.36 1.39
CA ALA A 337 32.23 14.24 1.16
C ALA A 337 31.55 13.49 2.31
N ILE A 338 30.55 14.15 2.89
CA ILE A 338 29.46 13.45 3.56
C ILE A 338 28.87 12.50 2.50
N SER A 339 28.81 11.21 2.81
CA SER A 339 28.01 10.28 2.02
C SER A 339 26.54 10.65 2.25
N ASP A 340 26.02 11.55 1.40
CA ASP A 340 24.73 12.20 1.53
C ASP A 340 23.67 11.50 0.68
N SER A 341 22.50 11.23 1.28
CA SER A 341 21.25 11.28 0.53
C SER A 341 20.54 12.65 0.66
N VAL A 342 20.86 13.45 1.71
CA VAL A 342 20.32 14.80 1.94
C VAL A 342 21.41 15.75 2.47
N ARG A 343 21.69 16.84 1.74
CA ARG A 343 22.57 17.92 2.22
C ARG A 343 21.82 18.85 3.18
N LEU A 344 22.26 18.90 4.43
CA LEU A 344 21.80 19.91 5.41
C LEU A 344 22.39 21.30 5.09
N GLU A 345 21.57 22.35 5.18
CA GLU A 345 21.98 23.75 5.04
C GLU A 345 23.01 24.16 6.10
N THR A 346 23.85 25.14 5.78
CA THR A 346 24.93 25.63 6.67
C THR A 346 24.41 26.06 8.03
N ASP A 347 23.30 26.81 8.05
CA ASP A 347 22.72 27.35 9.28
C ASP A 347 22.16 26.23 10.17
N VAL A 348 21.54 25.21 9.56
CA VAL A 348 21.07 24.01 10.27
C VAL A 348 22.25 23.23 10.85
N ARG A 349 23.36 23.08 10.12
CA ARG A 349 24.57 22.42 10.64
C ARG A 349 25.18 23.19 11.80
N ALA A 350 25.23 24.52 11.72
CA ALA A 350 25.75 25.38 12.77
C ALA A 350 24.89 25.27 14.04
N TRP A 351 23.57 25.42 13.90
CA TRP A 351 22.63 25.24 15.01
C TRP A 351 22.73 23.83 15.64
N LEU A 352 22.83 22.79 14.81
CA LEU A 352 23.05 21.43 15.31
C LEU A 352 24.36 21.31 16.09
N LEU A 353 25.47 21.86 15.61
CA LEU A 353 26.78 21.74 16.25
C LEU A 353 26.90 22.55 17.55
N HIS A 354 26.26 23.71 17.61
CA HIS A 354 26.43 24.67 18.71
C HIS A 354 25.33 24.56 19.77
N ASP A 355 24.09 24.38 19.35
CA ASP A 355 22.93 24.47 20.24
C ASP A 355 22.32 23.08 20.51
N ALA A 356 22.04 22.29 19.46
CA ALA A 356 21.29 21.05 19.63
C ALA A 356 22.16 19.85 20.06
N LEU A 357 23.36 19.72 19.49
CA LEU A 357 24.27 18.59 19.66
C LEU A 357 25.69 19.10 19.96
N PRO A 358 25.90 19.81 21.09
CA PRO A 358 27.17 20.48 21.38
C PRO A 358 28.33 19.49 21.42
N GLY A 359 29.31 19.71 20.55
CA GLY A 359 30.53 18.89 20.49
C GLY A 359 30.37 17.54 19.79
N ASP A 360 29.27 17.31 19.07
CA ASP A 360 29.11 16.19 18.15
C ASP A 360 28.56 16.68 16.81
N SER A 361 29.13 16.19 15.72
CA SER A 361 28.78 16.64 14.37
C SER A 361 28.04 15.56 13.61
N VAL A 362 27.06 15.93 12.80
CA VAL A 362 26.33 14.98 11.94
C VAL A 362 27.29 14.35 10.92
N ARG A 363 27.36 13.01 10.94
CA ARG A 363 28.11 12.19 9.97
C ARG A 363 27.25 11.81 8.78
N HIS A 364 25.96 11.54 8.99
CA HIS A 364 25.03 11.12 7.95
C HIS A 364 23.64 11.68 8.21
N ALA A 365 22.96 12.11 7.14
CA ALA A 365 21.58 12.56 7.17
C ALA A 365 20.79 11.86 6.07
N ARG A 366 19.61 11.34 6.41
CA ARG A 366 18.71 10.68 5.45
C ARG A 366 17.25 11.02 5.74
N PRO A 367 16.39 11.16 4.72
CA PRO A 367 14.99 11.46 4.92
C PRO A 367 14.29 10.26 5.55
N LEU A 368 13.31 10.54 6.43
CA LEU A 368 12.37 9.56 6.93
C LEU A 368 11.05 9.68 6.12
N PRO A 369 10.50 8.55 5.65
CA PRO A 369 9.21 8.56 4.95
C PRO A 369 8.08 8.93 5.92
N GLY A 370 6.96 9.46 5.38
CA GLY A 370 5.71 9.65 6.12
C GLY A 370 5.30 11.09 6.42
N GLY A 371 6.15 12.08 6.14
CA GLY A 371 5.80 13.51 6.28
C GLY A 371 5.11 14.06 5.03
N TYR A 372 3.84 14.46 5.15
CA TYR A 372 3.09 15.09 4.04
C TYR A 372 3.26 16.62 3.98
N THR A 373 3.38 17.27 5.14
CA THR A 373 3.52 18.74 5.26
C THR A 373 4.92 19.13 5.75
N ASN A 374 5.47 18.36 6.67
CA ASN A 374 6.76 18.60 7.31
C ASN A 374 7.77 17.53 6.92
N GLU A 375 9.04 17.92 6.90
CA GLU A 375 10.14 17.02 6.58
C GLU A 375 10.72 16.43 7.87
N SER A 376 10.93 15.11 7.88
CA SER A 376 11.61 14.42 8.98
C SER A 376 12.88 13.78 8.46
N ILE A 377 14.00 14.01 9.13
CA ILE A 377 15.33 13.59 8.70
C ILE A 377 16.01 12.87 9.85
N MET A 378 16.42 11.64 9.61
CA MET A 378 17.30 10.92 10.52
C MET A 378 18.71 11.49 10.44
N LEU A 379 19.25 11.88 11.58
CA LEU A 379 20.62 12.29 11.76
C LEU A 379 21.39 11.19 12.49
N THR A 380 22.54 10.80 11.96
CA THR A 380 23.53 9.98 12.67
C THR A 380 24.77 10.82 12.93
N THR A 381 25.18 10.94 14.18
CA THR A 381 26.34 11.73 14.59
C THR A 381 27.66 10.97 14.41
N ARG A 382 28.81 11.62 14.65
CA ARG A 382 30.11 10.95 14.62
C ARG A 382 30.27 9.92 15.74
N ARG A 383 29.55 10.11 16.86
CA ARG A 383 29.50 9.14 17.96
C ARG A 383 28.47 8.01 17.74
N ASN A 384 27.94 7.86 16.53
CA ASN A 384 26.91 6.89 16.17
C ASN A 384 25.58 7.06 16.95
N GLU A 385 25.34 8.24 17.53
CA GLU A 385 24.04 8.55 18.12
C GLU A 385 23.04 8.94 17.02
N ARG A 386 21.76 8.63 17.24
CA ARG A 386 20.69 8.85 16.27
C ARG A 386 19.67 9.85 16.79
N TYR A 387 19.33 10.80 15.94
CA TYR A 387 18.37 11.87 16.21
C TYR A 387 17.43 12.03 15.02
N VAL A 388 16.29 12.68 15.23
CA VAL A 388 15.39 13.08 14.15
C VAL A 388 15.25 14.58 14.17
N LEU A 389 15.64 15.20 13.05
CA LEU A 389 15.38 16.60 12.75
C LEU A 389 14.03 16.70 12.04
N ARG A 390 13.09 17.43 12.64
CA ARG A 390 11.83 17.81 12.00
C ARG A 390 11.90 19.27 11.54
N ARG A 391 11.53 19.51 10.29
CA ARG A 391 11.47 20.84 9.67
C ARG A 391 10.06 21.13 9.23
N TYR A 392 9.52 22.25 9.70
CA TYR A 392 8.15 22.64 9.40
C TYR A 392 8.09 23.53 8.16
N GLY A 393 7.05 23.36 7.36
CA GLY A 393 6.86 24.14 6.15
C GLY A 393 6.71 25.64 6.45
N SER A 394 7.22 26.50 5.56
CA SER A 394 7.02 27.95 5.61
C SER A 394 5.54 28.27 5.34
N GLY A 395 4.69 28.20 6.37
CA GLY A 395 3.27 28.57 6.23
C GLY A 395 3.14 29.93 5.56
N GLY A 396 2.47 29.97 4.41
CA GLY A 396 2.32 31.16 3.58
C GLY A 396 1.79 32.36 4.36
N GLY A 397 2.38 33.53 4.10
CA GLY A 397 1.93 34.79 4.66
C GLY A 397 0.48 35.07 4.28
N GLY A 398 -0.37 35.28 5.29
CA GLY A 398 -1.78 35.62 5.10
C GLY A 398 -2.58 35.64 6.41
N THR A 399 -2.46 36.75 7.15
CA THR A 399 -3.36 37.28 8.20
C THR A 399 -3.39 36.66 9.61
N ALA A 400 -3.24 37.58 10.58
CA ALA A 400 -3.60 37.61 12.02
C ALA A 400 -3.48 36.32 12.87
N VAL A 401 -2.34 36.22 13.58
CA VAL A 401 -1.92 35.19 14.55
C VAL A 401 -1.63 33.82 13.93
N ARG A 402 -0.33 33.56 13.74
CA ARG A 402 0.20 32.34 13.13
C ARG A 402 0.41 31.30 14.23
N ARG A 403 -0.46 30.28 14.29
CA ARG A 403 -0.20 29.05 15.06
C ARG A 403 1.20 28.55 14.75
N ASN A 404 2.04 28.31 15.76
CA ASN A 404 3.40 27.80 15.60
C ASN A 404 3.43 26.29 15.95
N PRO A 405 3.29 25.38 14.97
CA PRO A 405 3.16 23.95 15.28
C PRO A 405 4.46 23.36 15.85
N CYS A 406 5.61 23.91 15.46
CA CYS A 406 6.92 23.52 16.01
C CYS A 406 7.00 23.82 17.50
N GLU A 407 6.57 25.02 17.91
CA GLU A 407 6.56 25.46 19.30
C GLU A 407 5.62 24.60 20.15
N VAL A 408 4.41 24.33 19.65
CA VAL A 408 3.43 23.48 20.32
C VAL A 408 3.96 22.06 20.50
N GLU A 409 4.54 21.46 19.46
CA GLU A 409 5.10 20.11 19.54
C GLU A 409 6.28 20.05 20.53
N ALA A 410 7.20 21.01 20.49
CA ALA A 410 8.31 21.06 21.44
C ALA A 410 7.84 21.15 22.90
N ALA A 411 6.83 21.99 23.16
CA ALA A 411 6.22 22.11 24.49
C ALA A 411 5.54 20.80 24.93
N LEU A 412 4.83 20.12 24.03
CA LEU A 412 4.17 18.84 24.32
C LEU A 412 5.18 17.71 24.59
N LEU A 413 6.21 17.54 23.76
CA LEU A 413 7.25 16.54 23.97
C LEU A 413 7.92 16.70 25.35
N THR A 414 8.14 17.95 25.77
CA THR A 414 8.66 18.26 27.10
C THR A 414 7.66 17.93 28.21
N ARG A 415 6.40 18.35 28.05
CA ARG A 415 5.35 18.23 29.09
C ARG A 415 4.90 16.79 29.34
N LEU A 416 4.94 15.95 28.30
CA LEU A 416 4.45 14.57 28.30
C LEU A 416 5.52 13.55 28.73
N ARG A 417 6.80 13.94 28.70
CA ARG A 417 7.93 13.09 29.04
C ARG A 417 7.72 12.39 30.40
N GLY A 418 7.95 11.09 30.43
CA GLY A 418 7.82 10.24 31.63
C GLY A 418 6.39 9.81 31.97
N ARG A 419 5.37 10.31 31.24
CA ARG A 419 3.97 9.91 31.42
C ARG A 419 3.40 9.25 30.17
N VAL A 420 3.64 9.85 29.02
CA VAL A 420 3.31 9.29 27.69
C VAL A 420 4.63 8.90 27.02
N PRO A 421 4.70 7.77 26.30
CA PRO A 421 5.87 7.43 25.51
C PRO A 421 5.99 8.43 24.36
N VAL A 422 6.86 9.42 24.51
CA VAL A 422 7.17 10.45 23.50
C VAL A 422 8.69 10.54 23.33
N PRO A 423 9.19 10.92 22.14
CA PRO A 423 10.61 11.17 21.95
C PRO A 423 11.16 12.22 22.91
N GLU A 424 12.40 12.05 23.35
CA GLU A 424 13.10 13.07 24.10
C GLU A 424 13.43 14.26 23.19
N LEU A 425 12.81 15.41 23.43
CA LEU A 425 13.21 16.67 22.80
C LEU A 425 14.64 17.02 23.21
N VAL A 426 15.48 17.30 22.22
CA VAL A 426 16.87 17.72 22.41
C VAL A 426 16.99 19.23 22.29
N ALA A 427 16.47 19.80 21.21
CA ALA A 427 16.43 21.24 20.98
C ALA A 427 15.30 21.61 20.01
N ALA A 428 14.88 22.88 20.06
CA ALA A 428 13.92 23.44 19.12
C ALA A 428 14.32 24.88 18.76
N ASP A 429 14.14 25.23 17.49
CA ASP A 429 14.14 26.60 16.96
C ASP A 429 12.75 26.87 16.37
N PRO A 430 11.74 27.16 17.21
CA PRO A 430 10.35 27.26 16.78
C PRO A 430 10.08 28.46 15.87
N ASP A 431 10.90 29.51 15.95
CA ASP A 431 10.78 30.67 15.07
C ASP A 431 11.60 30.52 13.77
N GLY A 432 12.53 29.55 13.72
CA GLY A 432 13.45 29.38 12.61
C GLY A 432 14.53 30.46 12.56
N ARG A 433 14.88 31.10 13.69
CA ARG A 433 15.86 32.19 13.74
C ARG A 433 17.27 31.70 13.46
N ALA A 434 17.59 30.47 13.88
CA ALA A 434 18.86 29.81 13.68
C ALA A 434 18.86 28.90 12.45
N THR A 435 17.74 28.25 12.14
CA THR A 435 17.65 27.25 11.07
C THR A 435 17.01 27.76 9.76
N GLY A 436 16.63 29.05 9.72
CA GLY A 436 15.97 29.69 8.57
C GLY A 436 14.49 29.32 8.38
N ARG A 437 14.01 28.30 9.09
CA ARG A 437 12.60 27.89 9.18
C ARG A 437 12.39 27.10 10.48
N PRO A 438 11.17 27.04 11.04
CA PRO A 438 10.93 26.33 12.29
C PRO A 438 11.42 24.88 12.24
N ALA A 439 12.18 24.48 13.26
CA ALA A 439 12.76 23.15 13.34
C ALA A 439 12.85 22.65 14.79
N LEU A 440 12.82 21.34 14.97
CA LEU A 440 13.15 20.71 16.24
C LEU A 440 13.93 19.43 16.02
N VAL A 441 14.67 19.01 17.05
CA VAL A 441 15.43 17.78 17.08
C VAL A 441 15.03 17.01 18.32
N TYR A 442 14.72 15.72 18.16
CA TYR A 442 14.53 14.80 19.27
C TYR A 442 15.39 13.53 19.09
N ARG A 443 15.64 12.82 20.19
CA ARG A 443 16.37 11.55 20.18
C ARG A 443 15.59 10.52 19.38
N PHE A 444 16.26 9.79 18.48
CA PHE A 444 15.61 8.73 17.73
C PHE A 444 15.11 7.63 18.67
N VAL A 445 13.84 7.26 18.51
CA VAL A 445 13.23 6.16 19.25
C VAL A 445 13.26 4.91 18.37
N GLN A 446 13.88 3.85 18.89
CA GLN A 446 13.89 2.55 18.22
C GLN A 446 12.48 1.94 18.26
N GLY A 447 12.00 1.46 17.11
CA GLY A 447 10.69 0.82 16.99
C GLY A 447 10.29 0.67 15.52
N VAL A 448 9.16 0.02 15.29
CA VAL A 448 8.50 -0.10 13.99
C VAL A 448 7.15 0.62 14.04
N MET A 449 6.71 1.19 12.92
CA MET A 449 5.39 1.84 12.85
C MET A 449 4.29 0.81 13.07
N LEU A 450 3.29 1.13 13.91
CA LEU A 450 2.17 0.24 14.26
C LEU A 450 1.49 -0.36 13.03
N SER A 451 1.42 0.37 11.91
CA SER A 451 0.83 -0.11 10.65
C SER A 451 1.44 -1.42 10.14
N GLY A 452 2.72 -1.68 10.39
CA GLY A 452 3.40 -2.92 9.99
C GLY A 452 2.92 -4.11 10.83
N PRO A 453 3.25 -4.16 12.14
CA PRO A 453 2.83 -5.24 13.03
C PRO A 453 1.33 -5.49 13.03
N LEU A 454 0.51 -4.43 12.96
CA LEU A 454 -0.95 -4.57 12.97
C LEU A 454 -1.49 -5.31 11.74
N ALA A 455 -0.84 -5.19 10.58
CA ALA A 455 -1.27 -5.84 9.34
C ALA A 455 -1.04 -7.36 9.35
N ASP A 456 -0.02 -7.82 10.08
CA ASP A 456 0.42 -9.23 10.10
C ASP A 456 0.22 -9.90 11.48
N ALA A 457 -0.45 -9.23 12.43
CA ALA A 457 -0.59 -9.72 13.80
C ALA A 457 -1.48 -10.97 13.92
N SER A 458 -1.05 -11.93 14.75
CA SER A 458 -1.92 -12.97 15.32
C SER A 458 -3.06 -12.34 16.13
N PRO A 459 -4.17 -13.05 16.40
CA PRO A 459 -5.22 -12.52 17.28
C PRO A 459 -4.70 -12.05 18.65
N GLU A 460 -3.76 -12.80 19.24
CA GLU A 460 -3.10 -12.48 20.50
C GLU A 460 -2.19 -11.25 20.38
N GLY A 461 -1.39 -11.19 19.30
CA GLY A 461 -0.53 -10.04 19.02
C GLY A 461 -1.34 -8.77 18.75
N ALA A 462 -2.47 -8.89 18.06
CA ALA A 462 -3.38 -7.78 17.79
C ALA A 462 -4.07 -7.29 19.07
N ASP A 463 -4.50 -8.19 19.96
CA ASP A 463 -5.02 -7.84 21.28
C ASP A 463 -3.96 -7.11 22.12
N SER A 464 -2.71 -7.61 22.13
CA SER A 464 -1.58 -6.96 22.82
C SER A 464 -1.30 -5.56 22.27
N LEU A 465 -1.22 -5.39 20.94
CA LEU A 465 -1.06 -4.10 20.29
C LEU A 465 -2.21 -3.16 20.65
N GLY A 466 -3.45 -3.66 20.59
CA GLY A 466 -4.64 -2.91 20.94
C GLY A 466 -4.55 -2.39 22.37
N ARG A 467 -4.25 -3.27 23.33
CA ARG A 467 -4.14 -2.89 24.75
C ARG A 467 -3.08 -1.83 25.00
N GLU A 468 -1.90 -1.97 24.41
CA GLU A 468 -0.81 -1.00 24.58
C GLU A 468 -1.16 0.37 23.99
N VAL A 469 -1.77 0.38 22.80
CA VAL A 469 -2.23 1.61 22.13
C VAL A 469 -3.36 2.28 22.93
N GLY A 470 -4.33 1.49 23.42
CA GLY A 470 -5.43 1.97 24.26
C GLY A 470 -4.93 2.55 25.59
N ALA A 471 -3.96 1.90 26.23
CA ALA A 471 -3.34 2.39 27.46
C ALA A 471 -2.50 3.67 27.23
N ALA A 472 -1.79 3.77 26.11
CA ALA A 472 -1.12 5.01 25.73
C ALA A 472 -2.13 6.14 25.52
N LEU A 473 -3.23 5.88 24.80
CA LEU A 473 -4.28 6.86 24.55
C LEU A 473 -4.99 7.32 25.83
N ALA A 474 -5.24 6.41 26.78
CA ALA A 474 -5.81 6.78 28.08
C ALA A 474 -4.89 7.75 28.83
N ARG A 475 -3.57 7.48 28.85
CA ARG A 475 -2.58 8.36 29.48
C ARG A 475 -2.55 9.75 28.85
N ILE A 476 -2.75 9.86 27.52
CA ILE A 476 -2.87 11.15 26.82
C ILE A 476 -4.13 11.88 27.30
N GLY A 477 -5.29 11.20 27.28
CA GLY A 477 -6.58 11.79 27.66
C GLY A 477 -6.69 12.22 29.14
N MET A 478 -5.82 11.70 30.02
CA MET A 478 -5.73 12.09 31.43
C MET A 478 -5.14 13.50 31.65
N PHE A 479 -4.51 14.10 30.65
CA PHE A 479 -4.01 15.47 30.76
C PHE A 479 -5.17 16.46 30.64
N ALA A 480 -5.71 16.86 31.80
CA ALA A 480 -6.71 17.92 31.89
C ALA A 480 -6.09 19.30 31.65
N LEU A 481 -6.78 20.10 30.83
CA LEU A 481 -6.39 21.44 30.42
C LEU A 481 -7.40 22.49 30.94
N PRO A 482 -7.06 23.79 30.97
CA PRO A 482 -7.92 24.83 31.54
C PRO A 482 -9.29 24.99 30.84
N GLY A 483 -9.39 24.63 29.57
CA GLY A 483 -10.62 24.71 28.76
C GLY A 483 -10.42 24.10 27.37
N PRO A 484 -11.48 23.93 26.56
CA PRO A 484 -11.37 23.44 25.19
C PRO A 484 -10.72 24.48 24.27
N GLY A 485 -10.07 24.01 23.19
CA GLY A 485 -9.49 24.91 22.18
C GLY A 485 -8.17 24.42 21.59
N TYR A 486 -7.65 25.19 20.63
CA TYR A 486 -6.35 24.91 20.00
C TYR A 486 -5.19 25.50 20.79
N PHE A 487 -4.03 24.84 20.72
CA PHE A 487 -2.78 25.43 21.14
C PHE A 487 -2.21 26.30 20.02
N GLU A 488 -1.72 27.49 20.37
CA GLU A 488 -1.11 28.43 19.44
C GLU A 488 0.37 28.73 19.75
N GLU A 489 0.81 28.46 20.97
CA GLU A 489 2.10 28.86 21.55
C GLU A 489 2.56 27.86 22.63
N ALA A 490 3.79 28.00 23.14
CA ALA A 490 4.40 27.07 24.11
C ALA A 490 3.68 26.95 25.47
N SER A 491 2.80 27.90 25.81
CA SER A 491 2.06 27.88 27.08
C SER A 491 1.13 26.67 27.20
N LEU A 492 0.74 26.08 26.06
CA LEU A 492 -0.27 25.02 25.96
C LEU A 492 -1.58 25.38 26.68
N VAL A 493 -1.85 26.68 26.85
CA VAL A 493 -3.14 27.19 27.30
C VAL A 493 -4.03 27.24 26.06
N PRO A 494 -5.12 26.45 26.00
CA PRO A 494 -6.00 26.43 24.85
C PRO A 494 -6.64 27.80 24.66
N ARG A 495 -6.54 28.37 23.45
CA ARG A 495 -7.31 29.57 23.12
C ARG A 495 -8.76 29.17 22.88
N PRO A 496 -9.73 29.78 23.60
CA PRO A 496 -11.13 29.48 23.39
C PRO A 496 -11.49 29.80 21.94
N ALA A 497 -11.92 28.78 21.19
CA ALA A 497 -12.47 28.99 19.86
C ALA A 497 -13.84 29.68 19.97
N ARG A 498 -14.25 30.43 18.94
CA ARG A 498 -15.58 31.09 18.90
C ARG A 498 -16.73 30.09 19.08
N ARG A 499 -16.50 28.84 18.69
CA ARG A 499 -17.32 27.65 18.96
C ARG A 499 -16.38 26.51 19.37
N ASP A 500 -16.87 25.59 20.20
CA ASP A 500 -16.08 24.43 20.59
C ASP A 500 -15.64 23.65 19.35
N VAL A 501 -14.35 23.32 19.32
CA VAL A 501 -13.62 22.69 18.19
C VAL A 501 -14.15 21.32 17.79
N THR A 502 -14.98 20.70 18.64
CA THR A 502 -15.64 19.42 18.35
C THR A 502 -17.09 19.58 17.89
N SER A 503 -17.65 20.79 17.95
CA SER A 503 -19.10 21.04 17.79
C SER A 503 -19.50 21.76 16.48
N ASP A 504 -18.54 22.28 15.72
CA ASP A 504 -18.78 23.11 14.53
C ASP A 504 -18.71 22.35 13.19
N LEU A 505 -18.87 21.02 13.21
CA LEU A 505 -18.64 20.15 12.05
C LEU A 505 -19.32 20.60 10.74
N PRO A 506 -20.60 21.02 10.70
CA PRO A 506 -21.21 21.53 9.46
C PRO A 506 -20.49 22.75 8.89
N GLU A 507 -20.12 23.70 9.75
CA GLU A 507 -19.39 24.92 9.34
C GLU A 507 -17.97 24.59 8.90
N PHE A 508 -17.32 23.64 9.58
CA PHE A 508 -16.01 23.12 9.19
C PHE A 508 -16.05 22.51 7.79
N VAL A 509 -17.04 21.65 7.51
CA VAL A 509 -17.22 21.02 6.20
C VAL A 509 -17.43 22.05 5.10
N GLU A 510 -18.31 23.04 5.30
CA GLU A 510 -18.53 24.09 4.30
C GLU A 510 -17.27 24.92 4.05
N ARG A 511 -16.52 25.27 5.10
CA ARG A 511 -15.26 26.01 4.98
C ARG A 511 -14.23 25.24 4.17
N ARG A 512 -14.08 23.93 4.41
CA ARG A 512 -13.15 23.06 3.67
C ARG A 512 -13.57 22.86 2.21
N LEU A 513 -14.85 22.60 1.96
CA LEU A 513 -15.39 22.46 0.61
C LEU A 513 -15.23 23.76 -0.20
N SER A 514 -15.39 24.92 0.45
CA SER A 514 -15.21 26.23 -0.19
C SER A 514 -13.74 26.53 -0.48
N ALA A 515 -12.84 26.28 0.48
CA ALA A 515 -11.41 26.47 0.30
C ALA A 515 -10.85 25.60 -0.84
N ALA A 516 -11.36 24.39 -0.99
CA ALA A 516 -10.95 23.47 -2.03
C ALA A 516 -11.40 23.90 -3.46
N ARG A 517 -12.32 24.88 -3.59
CA ARG A 517 -12.87 25.37 -4.87
C ARG A 517 -12.21 26.66 -5.41
N HIS A 518 -11.36 27.36 -4.65
CA HIS A 518 -10.88 28.70 -5.03
C HIS A 518 -9.87 28.69 -6.22
N PRO A 519 -9.92 29.65 -7.17
CA PRO A 519 -9.17 29.58 -8.45
C PRO A 519 -7.73 30.11 -8.43
N ASP A 520 -7.28 30.78 -7.37
CA ASP A 520 -6.06 31.60 -7.40
C ASP A 520 -4.78 30.80 -7.10
N GLY A 521 -4.52 29.81 -7.94
CA GLY A 521 -3.32 28.97 -7.94
C GLY A 521 -2.01 29.75 -7.84
N ARG A 522 -1.53 29.95 -6.60
CA ARG A 522 -0.10 30.14 -6.33
C ARG A 522 0.58 28.77 -6.30
N PRO A 523 1.83 28.65 -6.77
CA PRO A 523 2.51 27.36 -6.90
C PRO A 523 2.87 26.86 -5.49
N GLY A 524 2.02 26.01 -4.93
CA GLY A 524 2.19 25.49 -3.58
C GLY A 524 0.91 24.89 -2.97
N GLY A 525 0.31 23.91 -3.65
CA GLY A 525 -0.61 22.94 -3.05
C GLY A 525 -2.08 23.37 -2.83
N THR A 526 -2.99 22.43 -3.14
CA THR A 526 -4.42 22.33 -2.75
C THR A 526 -5.53 22.65 -3.75
N GLY A 527 -5.26 23.23 -4.93
CA GLY A 527 -6.31 23.52 -5.93
C GLY A 527 -6.89 22.33 -6.72
N ARG A 528 -6.49 21.08 -6.47
CA ARG A 528 -7.00 19.87 -7.17
C ARG A 528 -8.02 19.05 -6.38
N ALA A 529 -8.25 19.37 -5.11
CA ALA A 529 -8.94 18.46 -4.21
C ALA A 529 -10.48 18.50 -4.31
N ALA A 530 -11.11 19.68 -4.47
CA ALA A 530 -12.56 19.74 -4.68
C ALA A 530 -13.00 19.17 -6.03
N GLN A 531 -12.10 19.09 -7.01
CA GLN A 531 -12.40 18.52 -8.34
C GLN A 531 -12.53 16.99 -8.31
N ARG A 532 -12.13 16.33 -7.22
CA ARG A 532 -12.20 14.86 -7.06
C ARG A 532 -13.47 14.34 -6.39
N LEU A 533 -14.17 15.17 -5.62
CA LEU A 533 -15.43 14.79 -5.01
C LEU A 533 -16.57 14.98 -6.00
N SER A 534 -17.35 13.92 -6.26
CA SER A 534 -18.56 14.05 -7.05
C SER A 534 -19.60 14.91 -6.33
N SER A 535 -20.58 15.45 -7.06
CA SER A 535 -21.71 16.16 -6.44
C SER A 535 -22.45 15.32 -5.40
N SER A 536 -22.49 13.99 -5.60
CA SER A 536 -23.06 13.03 -4.64
C SER A 536 -22.21 12.89 -3.37
N ASP A 537 -20.89 12.89 -3.50
CA ASP A 537 -19.98 12.83 -2.35
C ASP A 537 -20.09 14.09 -1.51
N VAL A 538 -20.12 15.26 -2.17
CA VAL A 538 -20.31 16.56 -1.49
C VAL A 538 -21.65 16.59 -0.74
N ALA A 539 -22.74 16.15 -1.38
CA ALA A 539 -24.05 16.08 -0.75
C ALA A 539 -24.06 15.10 0.44
N THR A 540 -23.38 13.96 0.31
CA THR A 540 -23.26 12.96 1.38
C THR A 540 -22.47 13.50 2.57
N LEU A 541 -21.35 14.18 2.33
CA LEU A 541 -20.52 14.75 3.38
C LEU A 541 -21.27 15.84 4.15
N ARG A 542 -21.99 16.74 3.45
CA ARG A 542 -22.86 17.76 4.07
C ARG A 542 -23.95 17.13 4.95
N TRP A 543 -24.65 16.15 4.40
CA TRP A 543 -25.71 15.44 5.12
C TRP A 543 -25.17 14.72 6.37
N LEU A 544 -23.99 14.11 6.28
CA LEU A 544 -23.33 13.48 7.41
C LEU A 544 -22.94 14.51 8.48
N ALA A 545 -22.43 15.67 8.08
CA ALA A 545 -22.06 16.74 8.99
C ALA A 545 -23.26 17.24 9.80
N GLU A 546 -24.40 17.46 9.13
CA GLU A 546 -25.66 17.84 9.80
C GLU A 546 -26.14 16.78 10.80
N ARG A 547 -26.11 15.50 10.39
CA ARG A 547 -26.50 14.36 11.27
C ARG A 547 -25.59 14.21 12.48
N SER A 548 -24.31 14.51 12.30
CA SER A 548 -23.25 14.34 13.29
C SER A 548 -23.15 15.50 14.28
N ALA A 549 -23.80 16.64 14.01
CA ALA A 549 -23.80 17.80 14.89
C ALA A 549 -24.27 17.49 16.32
N ARG A 550 -25.31 16.67 16.49
CA ARG A 550 -25.82 16.29 17.83
C ARG A 550 -24.86 15.35 18.58
N PRO A 551 -24.36 14.23 17.99
CA PRO A 551 -23.31 13.43 18.62
C PRO A 551 -22.06 14.23 19.01
N CYS A 552 -21.59 15.12 18.13
CA CYS A 552 -20.49 16.05 18.39
C CYS A 552 -20.75 16.95 19.62
N ALA A 553 -21.94 17.55 19.70
CA ALA A 553 -22.32 18.40 20.83
C ALA A 553 -22.34 17.68 22.19
N ALA A 554 -22.49 16.35 22.21
CA ALA A 554 -22.54 15.56 23.45
C ALA A 554 -21.21 15.56 24.23
N VAL A 555 -20.09 15.91 23.57
CA VAL A 555 -18.75 15.98 24.19
C VAL A 555 -18.16 17.39 24.19
N CYS A 556 -18.96 18.38 23.80
CA CYS A 556 -18.58 19.80 23.84
C CYS A 556 -18.14 20.20 25.26
N GLY A 557 -17.09 21.02 25.36
CA GLY A 557 -16.54 21.50 26.63
C GLY A 557 -15.58 20.54 27.32
N GLN A 558 -15.36 19.33 26.78
CA GLN A 558 -14.29 18.46 27.26
C GLN A 558 -12.93 19.13 27.02
N ARG A 559 -12.01 18.90 27.95
CA ARG A 559 -10.75 19.63 28.06
C ARG A 559 -9.56 18.71 28.30
N SER A 560 -9.59 17.53 27.69
CA SER A 560 -8.47 16.61 27.71
C SER A 560 -7.52 16.92 26.57
N LEU A 561 -6.24 16.56 26.71
CA LEU A 561 -5.32 16.57 25.59
C LEU A 561 -5.78 15.57 24.53
N VAL A 562 -5.81 16.01 23.29
CA VAL A 562 -6.13 15.22 22.09
C VAL A 562 -4.97 15.37 21.11
N HIS A 563 -4.49 14.27 20.56
CA HIS A 563 -3.41 14.25 19.58
C HIS A 563 -3.88 14.71 18.19
N ASN A 564 -5.09 14.35 17.79
CA ASN A 564 -5.78 14.78 16.56
C ASN A 564 -5.18 14.26 15.24
N ASP A 565 -4.23 13.33 15.34
CA ASP A 565 -3.76 12.49 14.22
C ASP A 565 -3.31 11.13 14.77
N PHE A 566 -4.00 10.62 15.78
CA PHE A 566 -3.63 9.38 16.47
C PHE A 566 -4.01 8.17 15.62
N ASN A 567 -3.10 7.71 14.78
CA ASN A 567 -3.32 6.62 13.83
C ASN A 567 -2.05 5.74 13.71
N PRO A 568 -2.11 4.56 13.05
CA PRO A 568 -1.00 3.62 13.00
C PRO A 568 0.32 4.13 12.40
N LYS A 569 0.31 5.22 11.63
CA LYS A 569 1.52 5.83 11.05
C LYS A 569 2.31 6.68 12.06
N ASN A 570 1.66 7.08 13.16
CA ASN A 570 2.18 8.00 14.16
C ASN A 570 2.46 7.31 15.52
N VAL A 571 2.32 5.99 15.58
CA VAL A 571 2.62 5.19 16.77
C VAL A 571 3.74 4.22 16.46
N LEU A 572 4.87 4.35 17.15
CA LEU A 572 5.96 3.39 17.15
C LEU A 572 5.72 2.33 18.21
N VAL A 573 5.89 1.07 17.83
CA VAL A 573 5.82 -0.08 18.73
C VAL A 573 7.11 -0.88 18.67
N GLU A 574 7.40 -1.58 19.76
CA GLU A 574 8.51 -2.50 19.87
C GLU A 574 8.03 -3.85 20.40
N ARG A 575 8.69 -4.93 19.95
CA ARG A 575 8.36 -6.29 20.38
C ARG A 575 9.14 -6.62 21.66
N ARG A 576 8.44 -7.10 22.70
CA ARG A 576 9.01 -7.47 24.01
C ARG A 576 8.99 -8.98 24.28
N GLY A 577 8.60 -9.79 23.30
CA GLY A 577 8.56 -11.26 23.36
C GLY A 577 7.63 -11.81 22.28
N ASP A 578 7.26 -13.09 22.38
CA ASP A 578 6.27 -13.68 21.48
C ASP A 578 4.91 -13.01 21.67
N ASP A 579 4.46 -12.33 20.61
CA ASP A 579 3.18 -11.61 20.50
C ASP A 579 2.91 -10.53 21.57
N ARG A 580 3.92 -10.19 22.38
CA ARG A 580 3.86 -9.06 23.32
C ARG A 580 4.51 -7.82 22.74
N TRP A 581 3.76 -6.74 22.73
CA TRP A 581 4.17 -5.46 22.20
C TRP A 581 4.22 -4.39 23.28
N GLN A 582 4.85 -3.27 22.97
CA GLN A 582 4.85 -2.05 23.77
C GLN A 582 4.83 -0.84 22.85
N VAL A 583 4.11 0.23 23.22
CA VAL A 583 4.25 1.52 22.53
C VAL A 583 5.57 2.17 22.93
N ALA A 584 6.48 2.28 21.96
CA ALA A 584 7.79 2.90 22.13
C ALA A 584 7.70 4.44 22.08
N ALA A 585 6.90 4.99 21.16
CA ALA A 585 6.64 6.42 21.08
C ALA A 585 5.36 6.76 20.31
N VAL A 586 4.73 7.87 20.69
CA VAL A 586 3.71 8.57 19.92
C VAL A 586 4.35 9.82 19.30
N LEU A 587 4.21 9.95 17.98
CA LEU A 587 4.88 10.93 17.13
C LEU A 587 3.88 11.91 16.52
N ASP A 588 4.36 13.06 16.04
CA ASP A 588 3.59 14.04 15.26
C ASP A 588 2.49 14.78 16.02
N TRP A 589 2.89 15.54 17.04
CA TRP A 589 1.99 16.25 17.96
C TRP A 589 1.51 17.61 17.44
N GLU A 590 1.88 17.98 16.22
CA GLU A 590 1.66 19.32 15.69
C GLU A 590 0.18 19.71 15.55
N LEU A 591 -0.75 18.74 15.51
CA LEU A 591 -2.19 18.97 15.37
C LEU A 591 -2.95 18.90 16.69
N ALA A 592 -2.24 18.71 17.80
CA ALA A 592 -2.84 18.52 19.11
C ALA A 592 -3.66 19.73 19.57
N PHE A 593 -4.69 19.45 20.37
CA PHE A 593 -5.60 20.45 20.93
C PHE A 593 -6.24 19.95 22.23
N SER A 594 -7.06 20.79 22.85
CA SER A 594 -7.87 20.44 24.03
C SER A 594 -9.31 20.13 23.65
N GLY A 595 -9.77 18.92 23.92
CA GLY A 595 -11.10 18.45 23.55
C GLY A 595 -11.44 17.08 24.11
N SER A 596 -12.22 16.31 23.35
CA SER A 596 -12.61 14.95 23.70
C SER A 596 -11.59 13.92 23.20
N PRO A 597 -11.10 12.99 24.04
CA PRO A 597 -10.23 11.88 23.61
C PRO A 597 -10.89 10.95 22.58
N LEU A 598 -12.22 11.00 22.42
CA LEU A 598 -12.94 10.22 21.41
C LEU A 598 -12.56 10.60 19.97
N VAL A 599 -11.96 11.78 19.75
CA VAL A 599 -11.36 12.15 18.46
C VAL A 599 -10.24 11.17 18.09
N ASP A 600 -9.33 10.90 19.02
CA ASP A 600 -8.18 10.01 18.78
C ASP A 600 -8.61 8.54 18.68
N VAL A 601 -9.64 8.14 19.44
CA VAL A 601 -10.30 6.83 19.25
C VAL A 601 -10.83 6.71 17.82
N GLY A 602 -11.44 7.78 17.31
CA GLY A 602 -11.99 7.83 15.95
C GLY A 602 -10.92 7.75 14.89
N ASN A 603 -9.83 8.51 15.07
CA ASN A 603 -8.68 8.48 14.16
C ASN A 603 -8.04 7.09 14.08
N MET A 604 -7.89 6.42 15.23
CA MET A 604 -7.28 5.09 15.28
C MET A 604 -8.21 4.03 14.71
N LEU A 605 -9.53 4.13 14.91
CA LEU A 605 -10.53 3.14 14.45
C LEU A 605 -11.15 3.48 13.09
N ARG A 606 -10.72 4.55 12.41
CA ARG A 606 -11.22 4.98 11.10
C ARG A 606 -11.29 3.85 10.08
N PHE A 607 -10.26 3.01 10.07
CA PHE A 607 -10.14 1.84 9.19
C PHE A 607 -10.23 0.52 9.97
N ALA A 608 -11.06 0.46 11.01
CA ALA A 608 -11.18 -0.74 11.86
C ALA A 608 -11.53 -2.02 11.11
N ASP A 609 -12.22 -1.92 9.96
CA ASP A 609 -12.51 -3.06 9.07
C ASP A 609 -11.24 -3.68 8.44
N ASP A 610 -10.16 -2.91 8.37
CA ASP A 610 -8.86 -3.34 7.85
C ASP A 610 -7.97 -3.93 8.96
N TYR A 611 -8.41 -3.88 10.24
CA TYR A 611 -7.66 -4.36 11.40
C TYR A 611 -8.25 -5.66 11.94
N PRO A 612 -7.43 -6.53 12.58
CA PRO A 612 -7.97 -7.65 13.33
C PRO A 612 -8.92 -7.16 14.42
N THR A 613 -10.10 -7.80 14.57
CA THR A 613 -11.12 -7.37 15.54
C THR A 613 -10.61 -7.35 16.98
N ALA A 614 -9.64 -8.22 17.30
CA ALA A 614 -8.96 -8.27 18.58
C ALA A 614 -8.23 -6.96 18.93
N PHE A 615 -7.69 -6.24 17.94
CA PHE A 615 -7.05 -4.94 18.15
C PHE A 615 -8.04 -3.89 18.65
N SER A 616 -9.16 -3.71 17.95
CA SER A 616 -10.17 -2.70 18.30
C SER A 616 -10.78 -2.95 19.69
N ARG A 617 -10.99 -4.23 20.04
CA ARG A 617 -11.44 -4.63 21.39
C ARG A 617 -10.36 -4.34 22.43
N GLY A 618 -9.13 -4.82 22.22
CA GLY A 618 -8.02 -4.57 23.15
C GLY A 618 -7.77 -3.07 23.40
N LEU A 619 -7.89 -2.26 22.35
CA LEU A 619 -7.78 -0.80 22.42
C LEU A 619 -8.86 -0.18 23.29
N THR A 620 -10.13 -0.50 23.05
CA THR A 620 -11.25 0.08 23.79
C THR A 620 -11.28 -0.38 25.24
N ASP A 621 -11.03 -1.66 25.49
CA ASP A 621 -10.91 -2.25 26.83
C ASP A 621 -9.80 -1.58 27.66
N ALA A 622 -8.59 -1.47 27.09
CA ALA A 622 -7.47 -0.85 27.79
C ALA A 622 -7.61 0.66 27.94
N PHE A 623 -8.23 1.33 26.97
CA PHE A 623 -8.56 2.75 27.08
C PHE A 623 -9.50 3.00 28.27
N GLN A 624 -10.57 2.22 28.41
CA GLN A 624 -11.48 2.31 29.56
C GLN A 624 -10.80 1.95 30.88
N ALA A 625 -10.03 0.85 30.91
CA ALA A 625 -9.29 0.43 32.09
C ALA A 625 -8.27 1.48 32.56
N GLY A 626 -7.70 2.25 31.64
CA GLY A 626 -6.80 3.37 31.91
C GLY A 626 -7.51 4.67 32.35
N GLY A 627 -8.83 4.65 32.55
CA GLY A 627 -9.62 5.82 32.97
C GLY A 627 -10.21 6.64 31.81
N GLY A 628 -10.10 6.16 30.57
CA GLY A 628 -10.77 6.73 29.41
C GLY A 628 -12.30 6.56 29.50
N LEU A 629 -13.04 7.61 29.11
CA LEU A 629 -14.50 7.59 29.16
C LEU A 629 -15.08 7.20 27.80
N LEU A 630 -15.75 6.05 27.75
CA LEU A 630 -16.55 5.58 26.61
C LEU A 630 -18.05 5.58 27.00
N PRO A 631 -18.81 6.66 26.72
CA PRO A 631 -20.26 6.67 26.96
C PRO A 631 -20.99 5.61 26.10
N PRO A 632 -22.23 5.21 26.40
CA PRO A 632 -22.90 4.13 25.65
C PRO A 632 -22.96 4.32 24.13
N ASP A 633 -23.11 5.56 23.64
CA ASP A 633 -23.13 5.90 22.20
C ASP A 633 -21.75 6.37 21.68
N TRP A 634 -20.66 6.04 22.39
CA TRP A 634 -19.30 6.43 22.00
C TRP A 634 -18.92 6.04 20.56
N PRO A 635 -19.35 4.89 19.98
CA PRO A 635 -18.93 4.55 18.62
C PRO A 635 -19.49 5.54 17.61
N ARG A 636 -20.72 6.02 17.83
CA ARG A 636 -21.36 7.02 16.98
C ARG A 636 -20.72 8.39 17.16
N ILE A 637 -20.47 8.79 18.40
CA ILE A 637 -19.79 10.06 18.72
C ILE A 637 -18.38 10.08 18.11
N SER A 638 -17.61 9.00 18.26
CA SER A 638 -16.25 8.90 17.74
C SER A 638 -16.20 8.95 16.21
N ARG A 639 -17.13 8.28 15.51
CA ARG A 639 -17.27 8.42 14.04
C ARG A 639 -17.65 9.84 13.61
N ALA A 640 -18.57 10.48 14.35
CA ALA A 640 -18.95 11.87 14.11
C ALA A 640 -17.75 12.82 14.28
N LEU A 641 -16.90 12.59 15.29
CA LEU A 641 -15.67 13.36 15.51
C LEU A 641 -14.60 13.08 14.45
N ASP A 642 -14.45 11.83 13.99
CA ASP A 642 -13.48 11.51 12.92
C ASP A 642 -13.86 12.13 11.57
N LEU A 643 -15.12 12.56 11.38
CA LEU A 643 -15.53 13.29 10.16
C LEU A 643 -14.74 14.59 9.94
N PHE A 644 -14.22 15.24 10.99
CA PHE A 644 -13.32 16.39 10.82
C PHE A 644 -12.06 15.97 10.05
N ALA A 645 -11.40 14.89 10.48
CA ALA A 645 -10.20 14.37 9.83
C ALA A 645 -10.51 13.78 8.44
N LEU A 646 -11.62 13.05 8.28
CA LEU A 646 -12.05 12.55 6.97
C LEU A 646 -12.34 13.68 5.98
N THR A 647 -12.97 14.77 6.44
CA THR A 647 -13.21 15.96 5.62
C THR A 647 -11.88 16.57 5.15
N ASP A 648 -10.89 16.68 6.02
CA ASP A 648 -9.56 17.18 5.65
C ASP A 648 -8.89 16.27 4.61
N ILE A 649 -8.94 14.95 4.80
CA ILE A 649 -8.41 13.99 3.81
C ILE A 649 -9.14 14.11 2.46
N LEU A 650 -10.47 14.22 2.47
CA LEU A 650 -11.28 14.28 1.24
C LEU A 650 -11.14 15.61 0.50
N THR A 651 -10.91 16.71 1.22
CA THR A 651 -10.79 18.05 0.64
C THR A 651 -9.34 18.50 0.45
N ARG A 652 -8.36 17.71 0.91
CA ARG A 652 -6.93 17.90 0.68
C ARG A 652 -6.22 16.54 0.74
N PRO A 653 -6.44 15.65 -0.24
CA PRO A 653 -5.91 14.29 -0.19
C PRO A 653 -4.39 14.31 -0.26
N PRO A 654 -3.70 13.63 0.67
CA PRO A 654 -2.26 13.51 0.62
C PRO A 654 -1.79 12.61 -0.54
N ASP A 655 -2.58 11.58 -0.86
CA ASP A 655 -2.39 10.65 -1.95
C ASP A 655 -3.73 10.01 -2.38
N ASP A 656 -3.71 9.24 -3.46
CA ASP A 656 -4.89 8.67 -4.12
C ASP A 656 -5.49 7.49 -3.35
N ASP A 657 -4.66 6.67 -2.72
CA ASP A 657 -5.10 5.52 -1.91
C ASP A 657 -5.86 5.99 -0.67
N LEU A 658 -5.27 6.92 0.09
CA LEU A 658 -5.91 7.43 1.29
C LEU A 658 -7.21 8.17 0.98
N PHE A 659 -7.27 8.90 -0.16
CA PHE A 659 -8.51 9.51 -0.64
C PHE A 659 -9.60 8.46 -0.89
N ALA A 660 -9.27 7.42 -1.65
CA ALA A 660 -10.23 6.35 -1.99
C ALA A 660 -10.74 5.64 -0.73
N ARG A 661 -9.83 5.31 0.20
CA ARG A 661 -10.17 4.66 1.47
C ARG A 661 -11.03 5.56 2.35
N ALA A 662 -10.68 6.84 2.51
CA ALA A 662 -11.47 7.81 3.28
C ALA A 662 -12.88 8.00 2.69
N ARG A 663 -13.00 8.00 1.36
CA ARG A 663 -14.30 8.08 0.67
C ARG A 663 -15.16 6.85 0.98
N VAL A 664 -14.58 5.66 0.98
CA VAL A 664 -15.29 4.42 1.36
C VAL A 664 -15.77 4.49 2.81
N VAL A 665 -14.93 4.96 3.74
CA VAL A 665 -15.32 5.14 5.15
C VAL A 665 -16.48 6.12 5.28
N MET A 666 -16.44 7.27 4.60
CA MET A 666 -17.54 8.24 4.57
C MET A 666 -18.83 7.61 4.06
N LEU A 667 -18.80 6.88 2.93
CA LEU A 667 -19.99 6.24 2.36
C LEU A 667 -20.55 5.15 3.28
N ARG A 668 -19.70 4.37 3.95
CA ARG A 668 -20.12 3.38 4.96
C ARG A 668 -20.77 4.05 6.17
N HIS A 669 -20.19 5.15 6.65
CA HIS A 669 -20.79 5.92 7.74
C HIS A 669 -22.18 6.44 7.35
N ALA A 670 -22.34 6.94 6.13
CA ALA A 670 -23.63 7.36 5.60
C ALA A 670 -24.65 6.22 5.51
N ALA A 671 -24.23 5.04 5.05
CA ALA A 671 -25.10 3.85 5.01
C ALA A 671 -25.57 3.44 6.41
N HIS A 672 -24.68 3.49 7.41
CA HIS A 672 -25.00 3.18 8.80
C HIS A 672 -26.02 4.17 9.38
N GLU A 673 -25.83 5.49 9.18
CA GLU A 673 -26.78 6.52 9.63
C GLU A 673 -28.14 6.48 8.89
N ARG A 674 -28.21 5.82 7.73
CA ARG A 674 -29.46 5.58 6.99
C ARG A 674 -30.17 4.28 7.40
N GLY A 675 -29.60 3.49 8.31
CA GLY A 675 -30.18 2.22 8.75
C GLY A 675 -30.14 1.11 7.68
N LEU A 676 -29.34 1.27 6.63
CA LEU A 676 -29.17 0.26 5.58
C LEU A 676 -28.28 -0.88 6.13
N ARG A 677 -28.90 -1.94 6.65
CA ARG A 677 -28.18 -3.16 7.10
C ARG A 677 -27.88 -4.10 5.93
N ARG A 678 -26.75 -4.83 6.00
CA ARG A 678 -26.44 -5.98 5.13
C ARG A 678 -27.42 -7.15 5.39
N SER A 679 -27.71 -7.95 4.37
CA SER A 679 -28.49 -9.19 4.47
C SER A 679 -27.88 -10.21 5.46
N PRO A 680 -28.69 -11.12 6.04
CA PRO A 680 -28.34 -11.92 7.23
C PRO A 680 -27.31 -13.04 7.04
N SER A 681 -26.80 -13.31 5.83
CA SER A 681 -25.96 -14.48 5.56
C SER A 681 -24.46 -14.32 5.86
N ASN A 682 -24.04 -13.18 6.43
CA ASN A 682 -22.67 -12.95 6.89
C ASN A 682 -22.69 -12.32 8.29
N GLN A 683 -22.80 -13.14 9.33
CA GLN A 683 -22.41 -12.70 10.67
C GLN A 683 -20.87 -12.71 10.77
N ILE A 684 -20.28 -11.60 10.36
CA ILE A 684 -19.00 -11.12 10.90
C ILE A 684 -19.34 -9.80 11.59
N SER A 685 -19.29 -9.85 12.92
CA SER A 685 -19.47 -8.81 13.94
C SER A 685 -20.08 -7.46 13.50
N PRO A 686 -21.26 -7.07 14.02
CA PRO A 686 -21.48 -5.67 14.32
C PRO A 686 -20.59 -5.34 15.53
N PHE A 687 -19.85 -4.24 15.55
CA PHE A 687 -19.26 -3.76 16.81
C PHE A 687 -20.36 -3.14 17.67
N ILE A 688 -21.10 -4.01 18.40
CA ILE A 688 -21.54 -3.92 19.82
C ILE A 688 -21.63 -5.36 20.31
#